data_AF-A0A2M6YWM5-F1
#
_entry.id   AF-A0A2M6YWM5-F1
#
_cell.length_a   1.000
_cell.length_b   1.000
_cell.length_c   1.000
_cell.angle_alpha   90.00
_cell.angle_beta   90.00
_cell.angle_gamma   90.00
#
_symmetry.space_group_name_H-M   'P 1'
#
loop_
_entity.id
_entity.type
_entity.pdbx_description
1 polymer ?
#
loop_
_entity_poly.entity_id
_entity_poly.type
_entity_poly.pdbx_seq_one_letter_code
_entity_poly.pdbx_strand_id
1 'polypeptide(L)'
;MPQLLPGDRFELDNILPRDLSEGIIPLDPGLQSLFAHAGATVAFQSADTSVIPLRYDVQKNAFAGIDQNVGNSRLILECVSTNPLQFILKAASPLPRHADHLATPNGVQESRFAFSEGDRELLIDSSVTFARLREHEVSLMGTRLGMVAGFDDLLTLQVVRDVEPLEYQRKTVETVLRRFRGRALLADEVGLGKTIEACMVLLELVMRGLVRRVLILTPPSLVEQWQGELSRKFGLDFISFDAQEFREQGNAAWAQHDRILASFHTAKREPHRSAVIDREWDLVIIDEVHHFRNRTTQLWKLAAALKTKYMLMLTATPVQNNIEELHSLVTLIKPGLLHTAKAFHRHFTQRSDKLTPKNIDELHRLLSDVMIRNRRATTGIAFTRRIARTDTIDLTPAEREVYARVSTFVHEALRAGNALSRMSLITLQKELGSSTQAASATLRKLATEGHVDAKARKSLRELAALAGSTTAGAKLDRLVDLARQFPDQMLVFTQFRATQSAIVHRLEEEGTASVAFHGGLTRMEKEDAVRSFQQGTRIMVATDAGSEGRNLQFCNAVCNFDLPWNPMKIEQRIGRLSRIGQHRDVHVFNLVAADTLESAILHLLEAKIAMFELVVGEIDMILGTMDEDKQFEEIIADLWISSDSNAQFRNALDQLGERLLRAKEAYIAQRELDDRLFGETFGVKS
;
A
#
# COMPACT_ATOMS: atom_id res chain seq x y z
N MET A 1 22.18 -27.37 -13.55
CA MET A 1 20.99 -28.20 -13.83
C MET A 1 20.58 -28.91 -12.56
N PRO A 2 19.29 -29.03 -12.25
CA PRO A 2 18.83 -29.86 -11.14
C PRO A 2 19.37 -31.29 -11.28
N GLN A 3 19.75 -31.94 -10.18
CA GLN A 3 20.15 -33.35 -10.18
C GLN A 3 18.91 -34.18 -10.49
N LEU A 4 18.83 -34.72 -11.72
CA LEU A 4 17.77 -35.65 -12.11
C LEU A 4 17.93 -36.97 -11.36
N LEU A 5 16.80 -37.56 -10.98
CA LEU A 5 16.70 -38.90 -10.43
C LEU A 5 15.84 -39.79 -11.35
N PRO A 6 16.09 -41.10 -11.43
CA PRO A 6 15.17 -42.04 -12.07
C PRO A 6 13.77 -41.92 -11.43
N GLY A 7 12.75 -41.71 -12.26
CA GLY A 7 11.37 -41.47 -11.84
C GLY A 7 10.91 -40.01 -11.93
N ASP A 8 11.82 -39.06 -12.16
CA ASP A 8 11.44 -37.66 -12.39
C ASP A 8 10.57 -37.52 -13.64
N ARG A 9 9.49 -36.73 -13.55
CA ARG A 9 8.50 -36.58 -14.62
C ARG A 9 8.34 -35.13 -15.03
N PHE A 10 8.34 -34.90 -16.33
CA PHE A 10 8.11 -33.61 -16.97
C PHE A 10 6.84 -33.68 -17.81
N GLU A 11 5.88 -32.84 -17.51
CA GLU A 11 4.70 -32.66 -18.37
C GLU A 11 5.10 -31.79 -19.55
N LEU A 12 4.74 -32.23 -20.76
CA LEU A 12 4.89 -31.42 -21.96
C LEU A 12 3.56 -30.72 -22.22
N ASP A 13 3.48 -29.46 -21.83
CA ASP A 13 2.28 -28.63 -21.96
C ASP A 13 2.17 -27.99 -23.36
N ASN A 14 0.96 -27.54 -23.72
CA ASN A 14 0.69 -26.72 -24.92
C ASN A 14 1.04 -27.33 -26.30
N ILE A 15 1.07 -28.65 -26.44
CA ILE A 15 1.21 -29.29 -27.77
C ILE A 15 -0.06 -29.04 -28.59
N LEU A 16 0.07 -28.37 -29.74
CA LEU A 16 -1.07 -28.07 -30.60
C LEU A 16 -1.40 -29.28 -31.48
N PRO A 17 -2.68 -29.48 -31.87
CA PRO A 17 -3.07 -30.58 -32.76
C PRO A 17 -2.29 -30.63 -34.08
N ARG A 18 -1.88 -29.46 -34.60
CA ARG A 18 -1.04 -29.35 -35.79
C ARG A 18 0.36 -29.95 -35.59
N ASP A 19 0.94 -29.79 -34.41
CA ASP A 19 2.29 -30.27 -34.11
C ASP A 19 2.30 -31.80 -34.08
N LEU A 20 1.28 -32.41 -33.47
CA LEU A 20 1.06 -33.86 -33.48
C LEU A 20 0.80 -34.40 -34.89
N SER A 21 0.07 -33.67 -35.74
CA SER A 21 -0.19 -34.08 -37.13
C SER A 21 1.05 -34.07 -38.02
N GLU A 22 2.06 -33.26 -37.65
CA GLU A 22 3.37 -33.24 -38.31
C GLU A 22 4.35 -34.23 -37.68
N GLY A 23 3.93 -34.99 -36.66
CA GLY A 23 4.77 -35.96 -35.93
C GLY A 23 5.84 -35.29 -35.05
N ILE A 24 5.57 -34.06 -34.59
CA ILE A 24 6.49 -33.19 -33.86
C ILE A 24 5.96 -32.93 -32.44
N ILE A 25 6.83 -33.03 -31.43
CA ILE A 25 6.54 -32.63 -30.06
C ILE A 25 7.49 -31.50 -29.65
N PRO A 26 7.02 -30.24 -29.59
CA PRO A 26 7.84 -29.13 -29.13
C PRO A 26 8.20 -29.29 -27.65
N LEU A 27 9.42 -28.89 -27.28
CA LEU A 27 9.89 -28.87 -25.90
C LEU A 27 9.89 -27.44 -25.34
N ASP A 28 9.58 -27.31 -24.06
CA ASP A 28 9.74 -26.04 -23.35
C ASP A 28 11.22 -25.59 -23.32
N PRO A 29 11.50 -24.28 -23.36
CA PRO A 29 12.86 -23.75 -23.34
C PRO A 29 13.70 -24.22 -22.14
N GLY A 30 13.06 -24.52 -21.00
CA GLY A 30 13.73 -25.06 -19.80
C GLY A 30 14.30 -26.47 -19.99
N LEU A 31 13.65 -27.29 -20.84
CA LEU A 31 14.07 -28.67 -21.13
C LEU A 31 15.07 -28.74 -22.30
N GLN A 32 15.15 -27.72 -23.14
CA GLN A 32 16.07 -27.66 -24.29
C GLN A 32 17.53 -27.95 -23.89
N SER A 33 17.99 -27.34 -22.80
CA SER A 33 19.37 -27.49 -22.34
C SER A 33 19.71 -28.94 -21.97
N LEU A 34 18.73 -29.72 -21.49
CA LEU A 34 18.85 -31.12 -21.08
C LEU A 34 19.11 -32.05 -22.28
N PHE A 35 18.39 -31.84 -23.37
CA PHE A 35 18.45 -32.71 -24.57
C PHE A 35 19.52 -32.27 -25.58
N ALA A 36 19.90 -30.99 -25.59
CA ALA A 36 20.94 -30.48 -26.48
C ALA A 36 22.38 -30.85 -26.06
N HIS A 37 22.63 -31.09 -24.76
CA HIS A 37 24.00 -31.30 -24.23
C HIS A 37 24.30 -32.71 -23.71
N ALA A 38 23.29 -33.51 -23.34
CA ALA A 38 23.50 -34.75 -22.58
C ALA A 38 23.49 -36.06 -23.39
N GLY A 39 23.32 -36.01 -24.72
CA GLY A 39 23.22 -37.23 -25.54
C GLY A 39 22.05 -38.14 -25.13
N ALA A 40 21.02 -37.55 -24.52
CA ALA A 40 19.90 -38.27 -23.94
C ALA A 40 19.09 -39.00 -25.00
N THR A 41 18.77 -40.27 -24.77
CA THR A 41 17.89 -41.03 -25.66
C THR A 41 16.47 -41.01 -25.12
N VAL A 42 15.51 -40.66 -25.97
CA VAL A 42 14.09 -40.66 -25.63
C VAL A 42 13.40 -41.74 -26.45
N ALA A 43 12.52 -42.51 -25.84
CA ALA A 43 11.65 -43.43 -26.55
C ALA A 43 10.19 -43.20 -26.20
N PHE A 44 9.31 -43.27 -27.20
CA PHE A 44 7.87 -43.27 -27.01
C PHE A 44 7.41 -44.68 -26.66
N GLN A 45 6.67 -44.81 -25.56
CA GLN A 45 6.00 -46.06 -25.20
C GLN A 45 4.52 -45.94 -25.53
N SER A 46 4.06 -46.72 -26.52
CA SER A 46 2.66 -46.76 -26.90
C SER A 46 1.83 -47.61 -25.92
N ALA A 47 0.51 -47.48 -25.98
CA ALA A 47 -0.44 -48.18 -25.11
C ALA A 47 -0.38 -49.72 -25.28
N ASP A 48 0.09 -50.19 -26.43
CA ASP A 48 0.33 -51.61 -26.72
C ASP A 48 1.71 -52.11 -26.24
N THR A 49 2.42 -51.31 -25.44
CA THR A 49 3.78 -51.54 -24.91
C THR A 49 4.92 -51.58 -25.93
N SER A 50 4.66 -51.23 -27.20
CA SER A 50 5.73 -51.01 -28.17
C SER A 50 6.55 -49.76 -27.83
N VAL A 51 7.89 -49.84 -27.99
CA VAL A 51 8.83 -48.76 -27.68
C VAL A 51 9.48 -48.27 -28.96
N ILE A 52 9.26 -47.01 -29.32
CA ILE A 52 9.75 -46.38 -30.55
C ILE A 52 10.78 -45.31 -30.17
N PRO A 53 12.04 -45.39 -30.65
CA PRO A 53 13.02 -44.35 -30.37
C PRO A 53 12.63 -43.02 -31.03
N LEU A 54 12.64 -41.93 -30.27
CA LEU A 54 12.39 -40.58 -30.75
C LEU A 54 13.70 -39.86 -31.03
N ARG A 55 13.75 -39.08 -32.11
CA ARG A 55 14.89 -38.23 -32.44
C ARG A 55 14.61 -36.80 -32.01
N TYR A 56 15.52 -36.20 -31.24
CA TYR A 56 15.48 -34.78 -30.94
C TYR A 56 16.03 -33.96 -32.12
N ASP A 57 15.23 -33.04 -32.65
CA ASP A 57 15.62 -32.04 -33.64
C ASP A 57 15.99 -30.74 -32.92
N VAL A 58 17.29 -30.44 -32.90
CA VAL A 58 17.85 -29.27 -32.21
C VAL A 58 17.39 -27.95 -32.84
N GLN A 59 17.14 -27.90 -34.16
CA GLN A 59 16.75 -26.67 -34.83
C GLN A 59 15.28 -26.34 -34.58
N LYS A 60 14.42 -27.36 -34.50
CA LYS A 60 12.99 -27.21 -34.22
C LYS A 60 12.66 -27.23 -32.73
N ASN A 61 13.65 -27.51 -31.87
CA ASN A 61 13.49 -27.75 -30.43
C ASN A 61 12.35 -28.73 -30.12
N ALA A 62 12.36 -29.88 -30.81
CA ALA A 62 11.25 -30.81 -30.74
C ALA A 62 11.69 -32.27 -30.93
N PHE A 63 10.91 -33.22 -30.41
CA PHE A 63 11.05 -34.62 -30.79
C PHE A 63 10.30 -34.89 -32.09
N ALA A 64 10.92 -35.66 -32.99
CA ALA A 64 10.35 -36.07 -34.27
C ALA A 64 10.34 -37.60 -34.41
N GLY A 65 9.41 -38.12 -35.20
CA GLY A 65 9.33 -39.55 -35.54
C GLY A 65 8.14 -40.30 -34.91
N ILE A 66 7.10 -39.59 -34.49
CA ILE A 66 5.86 -40.22 -34.03
C ILE A 66 4.92 -40.36 -35.23
N ASP A 67 4.76 -41.60 -35.71
CA ASP A 67 3.87 -41.94 -36.83
C ASP A 67 2.49 -42.44 -36.34
N GLN A 68 2.25 -42.40 -35.03
CA GLN A 68 1.00 -42.85 -34.39
C GLN A 68 0.15 -41.67 -33.93
N ASN A 69 -1.16 -41.77 -34.13
CA ASN A 69 -2.13 -40.77 -33.70
C ASN A 69 -2.21 -40.76 -32.16
N VAL A 70 -1.43 -39.89 -31.50
CA VAL A 70 -1.33 -39.86 -30.02
C VAL A 70 -2.60 -39.29 -29.34
N GLY A 71 -3.59 -38.85 -30.14
CA GLY A 71 -4.83 -38.25 -29.64
C GLY A 71 -4.58 -36.97 -28.83
N ASN A 72 -5.61 -36.46 -28.14
CA ASN A 72 -5.49 -35.34 -27.19
C ASN A 72 -4.85 -35.76 -25.85
N SER A 73 -3.89 -36.70 -25.88
CA SER A 73 -3.30 -37.25 -24.67
C SER A 73 -2.26 -36.30 -24.08
N ARG A 74 -2.20 -36.23 -22.74
CA ARG A 74 -1.13 -35.53 -22.04
C ARG A 74 0.17 -36.31 -22.24
N LEU A 75 1.24 -35.65 -22.64
CA LEU A 75 2.53 -36.32 -22.80
C LEU A 75 3.39 -36.10 -21.56
N ILE A 76 3.85 -37.21 -20.97
CA ILE A 76 4.72 -37.21 -19.79
C ILE A 76 6.06 -37.80 -20.21
N LEU A 77 7.11 -37.03 -20.00
CA LEU A 77 8.48 -37.45 -20.19
C LEU A 77 9.05 -37.89 -18.84
N GLU A 78 9.33 -39.17 -18.67
CA GLU A 78 9.81 -39.77 -17.42
C GLU A 78 11.27 -40.18 -17.56
N CYS A 79 12.12 -39.73 -16.64
CA CYS A 79 13.52 -40.15 -16.55
C CYS A 79 13.60 -41.60 -16.08
N VAL A 80 14.23 -42.48 -16.84
CA VAL A 80 14.35 -43.92 -16.53
C VAL A 80 15.76 -44.29 -16.08
N SER A 81 16.77 -43.64 -16.65
CA SER A 81 18.16 -43.80 -16.23
C SER A 81 18.87 -42.46 -16.33
N THR A 82 19.80 -42.22 -15.43
CA THR A 82 20.63 -41.01 -15.44
C THR A 82 22.07 -41.29 -15.92
N ASN A 83 22.41 -42.57 -16.18
CA ASN A 83 23.71 -42.97 -16.73
C ASN A 83 23.60 -44.30 -17.53
N PRO A 84 23.47 -44.26 -18.87
CA PRO A 84 23.27 -43.08 -19.71
C PRO A 84 21.90 -42.43 -19.47
N LEU A 85 21.75 -41.15 -19.81
CA LEU A 85 20.50 -40.40 -19.62
C LEU A 85 19.42 -40.94 -20.58
N GLN A 86 18.38 -41.57 -20.04
CA GLN A 86 17.30 -42.20 -20.80
C GLN A 86 15.94 -41.72 -20.32
N PHE A 87 15.05 -41.39 -21.25
CA PHE A 87 13.67 -41.02 -20.95
C PHE A 87 12.68 -41.89 -21.71
N ILE A 88 11.53 -42.12 -21.09
CA ILE A 88 10.36 -42.68 -21.76
C ILE A 88 9.29 -41.59 -21.82
N LEU A 89 8.83 -41.31 -23.04
CA LEU A 89 7.66 -40.50 -23.29
C LEU A 89 6.42 -41.38 -23.27
N LYS A 90 5.48 -41.08 -22.36
CA LYS A 90 4.22 -41.82 -22.20
C LYS A 90 3.05 -40.91 -22.53
N ALA A 91 2.10 -41.44 -23.29
CA ALA A 91 0.77 -40.84 -23.37
C ALA A 91 0.02 -41.17 -22.07
N ALA A 92 -0.20 -40.15 -21.25
CA ALA A 92 -1.10 -40.22 -20.12
C ALA A 92 -2.50 -39.79 -20.58
N SER A 93 -3.54 -40.43 -20.02
CA SER A 93 -4.90 -39.93 -20.15
C SER A 93 -4.90 -38.43 -19.80
N PRO A 94 -5.50 -37.57 -20.63
CA PRO A 94 -5.52 -36.14 -20.35
C PRO A 94 -6.10 -35.93 -18.94
N LEU A 95 -5.45 -35.06 -18.14
CA LEU A 95 -6.15 -34.48 -16.99
C LEU A 95 -7.45 -33.88 -17.55
N PRO A 96 -8.61 -34.11 -16.93
CA PRO A 96 -9.87 -33.62 -17.45
C PRO A 96 -9.80 -32.09 -17.58
N ARG A 97 -9.60 -31.61 -18.80
CA ARG A 97 -9.77 -30.21 -19.18
C ARG A 97 -11.26 -29.98 -19.24
N HIS A 98 -11.86 -29.53 -18.13
CA HIS A 98 -13.11 -28.77 -18.06
C HIS A 98 -13.32 -28.36 -16.57
N ALA A 99 -12.55 -27.41 -16.02
CA ALA A 99 -12.91 -25.99 -16.05
C ALA A 99 -13.68 -25.61 -17.34
N ASP A 100 -14.99 -25.39 -17.16
CA ASP A 100 -15.99 -25.02 -18.16
C ASP A 100 -16.37 -26.12 -19.17
N HIS A 101 -17.45 -26.85 -18.82
CA HIS A 101 -18.24 -27.79 -19.64
C HIS A 101 -17.76 -29.24 -19.77
N LEU A 102 -17.82 -30.02 -18.68
CA LEU A 102 -18.10 -31.45 -18.82
C LEU A 102 -19.54 -31.60 -19.35
N ALA A 103 -19.69 -32.11 -20.58
CA ALA A 103 -20.93 -32.77 -20.96
C ALA A 103 -21.18 -33.87 -19.93
N THR A 104 -22.18 -33.66 -19.09
CA THR A 104 -22.72 -34.73 -18.27
C THR A 104 -23.11 -35.85 -19.23
N PRO A 105 -22.77 -37.13 -18.96
CA PRO A 105 -23.55 -38.22 -19.53
C PRO A 105 -25.00 -37.86 -19.24
N ASN A 106 -25.86 -37.83 -20.27
CA ASN A 106 -27.26 -37.44 -20.12
C ASN A 106 -27.83 -38.03 -18.82
N GLY A 107 -28.05 -37.18 -17.80
CA GLY A 107 -28.53 -37.58 -16.47
C GLY A 107 -27.69 -37.21 -15.23
N VAL A 108 -26.46 -36.68 -15.35
CA VAL A 108 -25.54 -36.49 -14.19
C VAL A 108 -25.41 -35.01 -13.73
N GLN A 109 -26.41 -34.16 -13.96
CA GLN A 109 -26.39 -32.77 -13.44
C GLN A 109 -26.70 -32.67 -11.93
N GLU A 110 -27.06 -33.77 -11.29
CA GLU A 110 -27.44 -33.82 -9.86
C GLU A 110 -26.44 -34.58 -8.98
N SER A 111 -25.31 -35.02 -9.52
CA SER A 111 -24.38 -35.86 -8.76
C SER A 111 -23.66 -35.10 -7.66
N ARG A 112 -23.77 -35.69 -6.48
CA ARG A 112 -23.33 -35.20 -5.18
C ARG A 112 -22.19 -36.12 -4.73
N PHE A 113 -21.02 -35.55 -4.43
CA PHE A 113 -19.84 -36.34 -4.04
C PHE A 113 -19.81 -36.49 -2.52
N ALA A 114 -19.82 -37.74 -2.02
CA ALA A 114 -19.69 -38.03 -0.61
C ALA A 114 -18.23 -37.99 -0.16
N PHE A 115 -17.97 -37.35 0.97
CA PHE A 115 -16.68 -37.47 1.65
C PHE A 115 -16.59 -38.84 2.33
N SER A 116 -15.41 -39.48 2.27
CA SER A 116 -15.16 -40.69 3.06
C SER A 116 -15.16 -40.35 4.55
N GLU A 117 -15.38 -41.35 5.41
CA GLU A 117 -15.47 -41.15 6.86
C GLU A 117 -14.19 -40.51 7.44
N GLY A 118 -13.02 -40.88 6.91
CA GLY A 118 -11.74 -40.25 7.28
C GLY A 118 -11.54 -38.84 6.73
N ASP A 119 -12.04 -38.54 5.53
CA ASP A 119 -11.98 -37.17 4.98
C ASP A 119 -12.91 -36.22 5.74
N ARG A 120 -14.04 -36.75 6.24
CA ARG A 120 -15.03 -35.99 7.02
C ARG A 120 -14.48 -35.51 8.36
N GLU A 121 -13.57 -36.26 8.99
CA GLU A 121 -12.91 -35.84 10.24
C GLU A 121 -11.89 -34.71 10.01
N LEU A 122 -11.34 -34.59 8.80
CA LEU A 122 -10.35 -33.57 8.42
C LEU A 122 -11.00 -32.23 8.00
N LEU A 123 -12.28 -32.24 7.66
CA LEU A 123 -13.05 -31.07 7.26
C LEU A 123 -13.68 -30.42 8.49
N ILE A 124 -13.00 -29.43 9.05
CA ILE A 124 -13.51 -28.65 10.17
C ILE A 124 -14.77 -27.89 9.71
N ASP A 125 -15.92 -28.32 10.23
CA ASP A 125 -17.22 -27.66 10.14
C ASP A 125 -17.91 -27.63 8.75
N SER A 126 -17.93 -28.75 8.02
CA SER A 126 -18.89 -28.93 6.91
C SER A 126 -20.04 -29.84 7.33
N SER A 127 -21.20 -29.26 7.62
CA SER A 127 -22.48 -29.99 7.85
C SER A 127 -22.99 -30.73 6.59
N VAL A 128 -22.31 -30.56 5.46
CA VAL A 128 -22.72 -31.06 4.15
C VAL A 128 -22.02 -32.39 3.86
N THR A 129 -22.79 -33.47 3.80
CA THR A 129 -22.29 -34.82 3.47
C THR A 129 -21.92 -34.95 1.99
N PHE A 130 -22.32 -33.97 1.16
CA PHE A 130 -22.29 -34.05 -0.29
C PHE A 130 -22.01 -32.68 -0.95
N ALA A 131 -20.92 -32.55 -1.70
CA ALA A 131 -20.55 -31.32 -2.41
C ALA A 131 -20.67 -31.46 -3.94
N ARG A 132 -20.85 -30.35 -4.67
CA ARG A 132 -20.65 -30.33 -6.14
C ARG A 132 -19.16 -30.39 -6.46
N LEU A 133 -18.79 -30.82 -7.67
CA LEU A 133 -17.38 -31.01 -8.07
C LEU A 133 -16.50 -29.78 -7.78
N ARG A 134 -16.95 -28.59 -8.15
CA ARG A 134 -16.21 -27.33 -7.92
C ARG A 134 -16.00 -27.03 -6.42
N GLU A 135 -17.01 -27.31 -5.59
CA GLU A 135 -16.93 -27.10 -4.13
C GLU A 135 -15.97 -28.12 -3.49
N HIS A 136 -15.97 -29.36 -3.98
CA HIS A 136 -15.03 -30.40 -3.58
C HIS A 136 -13.57 -30.05 -3.94
N GLU A 137 -13.31 -29.56 -5.16
CA GLU A 137 -11.96 -29.16 -5.59
C GLU A 137 -11.41 -28.00 -4.74
N VAL A 138 -12.23 -26.98 -4.47
CA VAL A 138 -11.86 -25.86 -3.60
C VAL A 138 -11.59 -26.33 -2.17
N SER A 139 -12.42 -27.24 -1.65
CA SER A 139 -12.23 -27.84 -0.32
C SER A 139 -10.93 -28.65 -0.25
N LEU A 140 -10.64 -29.48 -1.24
CA LEU A 140 -9.41 -30.28 -1.31
C LEU A 140 -8.15 -29.41 -1.39
N MET A 141 -8.20 -28.32 -2.18
CA MET A 141 -7.11 -27.34 -2.25
C MET A 141 -6.90 -26.66 -0.90
N GLY A 142 -7.99 -26.25 -0.23
CA GLY A 142 -7.95 -25.72 1.13
C GLY A 142 -7.32 -26.68 2.14
N THR A 143 -7.70 -27.96 2.09
CA THR A 143 -7.14 -29.01 2.97
C THR A 143 -5.66 -29.26 2.68
N ARG A 144 -5.24 -29.35 1.41
CA ARG A 144 -3.81 -29.51 1.07
C ARG A 144 -2.96 -28.34 1.58
N LEU A 145 -3.47 -27.12 1.44
CA LEU A 145 -2.81 -25.92 1.99
C LEU A 145 -2.77 -25.96 3.53
N GLY A 146 -3.84 -26.46 4.17
CA GLY A 146 -3.89 -26.69 5.62
C GLY A 146 -2.96 -27.82 6.12
N MET A 147 -2.59 -28.75 5.25
CA MET A 147 -1.69 -29.87 5.53
C MET A 147 -0.19 -29.52 5.39
N VAL A 148 0.16 -28.35 4.85
CA VAL A 148 1.56 -27.88 4.82
C VAL A 148 2.03 -27.59 6.24
N ALA A 149 2.70 -28.56 6.85
CA ALA A 149 3.22 -28.45 8.20
C ALA A 149 4.40 -27.47 8.26
N GLY A 150 4.36 -26.53 9.21
CA GLY A 150 5.45 -25.57 9.45
C GLY A 150 5.47 -24.37 8.50
N PHE A 151 6.32 -23.39 8.82
CA PHE A 151 6.48 -22.16 8.04
C PHE A 151 7.65 -22.25 7.05
N ASP A 152 8.00 -23.48 6.63
CA ASP A 152 9.13 -23.77 5.75
C ASP A 152 8.94 -23.22 4.33
N ASP A 153 7.70 -23.29 3.85
CA ASP A 153 7.24 -22.61 2.65
C ASP A 153 6.14 -21.61 3.00
N LEU A 154 6.26 -20.38 2.47
CA LEU A 154 5.26 -19.33 2.67
C LEU A 154 4.12 -19.47 1.64
N LEU A 155 2.91 -19.79 2.11
CA LEU A 155 1.72 -19.92 1.27
C LEU A 155 1.30 -18.58 0.66
N THR A 156 1.54 -17.48 1.40
CA THR A 156 1.20 -16.11 1.04
C THR A 156 1.78 -15.68 -0.32
N LEU A 157 2.95 -16.22 -0.68
CA LEU A 157 3.67 -15.87 -1.92
C LEU A 157 2.93 -16.29 -3.19
N GLN A 158 2.01 -17.26 -3.10
CA GLN A 158 1.23 -17.75 -4.24
C GLN A 158 -0.05 -16.95 -4.47
N VAL A 159 -0.49 -16.17 -3.47
CA VAL A 159 -1.84 -15.56 -3.47
C VAL A 159 -1.77 -14.03 -3.46
N VAL A 160 -0.65 -13.46 -3.00
CA VAL A 160 -0.46 -12.01 -3.00
C VAL A 160 -0.53 -11.45 -4.43
N ARG A 161 -1.20 -10.31 -4.58
CA ARG A 161 -1.43 -9.63 -5.85
C ARG A 161 -0.71 -8.29 -5.87
N ASP A 162 -0.27 -7.84 -7.05
CA ASP A 162 0.36 -6.53 -7.23
C ASP A 162 1.54 -6.26 -6.26
N VAL A 163 2.20 -7.34 -5.80
CA VAL A 163 3.37 -7.31 -4.92
C VAL A 163 4.39 -8.27 -5.48
N GLU A 164 5.61 -7.79 -5.70
CA GLU A 164 6.78 -8.62 -5.93
C GLU A 164 7.52 -8.75 -4.60
N PRO A 165 7.44 -9.90 -3.90
CA PRO A 165 8.01 -10.04 -2.57
C PRO A 165 9.53 -10.09 -2.66
N LEU A 166 10.17 -9.05 -2.11
CA LEU A 166 11.62 -8.91 -2.11
C LEU A 166 12.25 -9.92 -1.16
N GLU A 167 13.49 -10.32 -1.42
CA GLU A 167 14.13 -11.41 -0.68
C GLU A 167 14.22 -11.13 0.82
N TYR A 168 14.63 -9.93 1.23
CA TYR A 168 14.69 -9.56 2.65
C TYR A 168 13.29 -9.61 3.29
N GLN A 169 12.23 -9.21 2.59
CA GLN A 169 10.86 -9.24 3.12
C GLN A 169 10.42 -10.68 3.36
N ARG A 170 10.75 -11.62 2.45
CA ARG A 170 10.49 -13.05 2.64
C ARG A 170 11.17 -13.57 3.90
N LYS A 171 12.46 -13.25 4.07
CA LYS A 171 13.23 -13.67 5.24
C LYS A 171 12.76 -13.01 6.54
N THR A 172 12.29 -11.76 6.48
CA THR A 172 11.60 -11.09 7.61
C THR A 172 10.39 -11.93 8.03
N VAL A 173 9.50 -12.26 7.09
CA VAL A 173 8.28 -13.05 7.37
C VAL A 173 8.63 -14.42 7.96
N GLU A 174 9.59 -15.13 7.37
CA GLU A 174 10.07 -16.42 7.89
C GLU A 174 10.61 -16.31 9.32
N THR A 175 11.43 -15.29 9.59
CA THR A 175 12.02 -15.07 10.93
C THR A 175 10.93 -14.78 11.95
N VAL A 176 9.96 -13.93 11.61
CA VAL A 176 8.83 -13.62 12.48
C VAL A 176 8.03 -14.87 12.84
N LEU A 177 7.73 -15.70 11.85
CA LEU A 177 6.88 -16.88 12.04
C LEU A 177 7.62 -18.04 12.71
N ARG A 178 8.86 -18.33 12.29
CA ARG A 178 9.66 -19.47 12.80
C ARG A 178 10.34 -19.17 14.12
N ARG A 179 11.09 -18.07 14.18
CA ARG A 179 11.95 -17.75 15.34
C ARG A 179 11.20 -16.96 16.39
N PHE A 180 10.51 -15.89 15.98
CA PHE A 180 9.85 -14.97 16.93
C PHE A 180 8.45 -15.43 17.33
N ARG A 181 7.94 -16.51 16.73
CA ARG A 181 6.63 -17.12 17.01
C ARG A 181 5.48 -16.10 16.89
N GLY A 182 5.58 -15.20 15.92
CA GLY A 182 4.59 -14.17 15.60
C GLY A 182 4.51 -13.00 16.58
N ARG A 183 5.54 -12.78 17.42
CA ARG A 183 5.65 -11.57 18.27
C ARG A 183 6.93 -10.81 17.94
N ALA A 184 6.83 -9.72 17.18
CA ALA A 184 7.97 -9.07 16.56
C ALA A 184 7.89 -7.53 16.55
N LEU A 185 9.05 -6.90 16.65
CA LEU A 185 9.29 -5.48 16.37
C LEU A 185 9.94 -5.36 14.99
N LEU A 186 9.18 -4.91 14.00
CA LEU A 186 9.70 -4.61 12.65
C LEU A 186 10.19 -3.16 12.64
N ALA A 187 11.51 -3.01 12.80
CA ALA A 187 12.19 -1.73 12.95
C ALA A 187 12.87 -1.25 11.65
N ASP A 188 12.40 -1.74 10.50
CA ASP A 188 12.98 -1.46 9.19
C ASP A 188 12.92 0.03 8.81
N GLU A 189 13.88 0.46 8.01
CA GLU A 189 13.94 1.83 7.50
C GLU A 189 12.64 2.23 6.76
N VAL A 190 12.29 3.52 6.79
CA VAL A 190 11.09 4.01 6.09
C VAL A 190 11.18 3.70 4.59
N GLY A 191 10.08 3.22 4.01
CA GLY A 191 10.00 2.92 2.58
C GLY A 191 10.38 1.49 2.17
N LEU A 192 10.89 0.65 3.09
CA LEU A 192 11.20 -0.76 2.82
C LEU A 192 9.97 -1.70 2.84
N GLY A 193 8.77 -1.16 3.05
CA GLY A 193 7.54 -1.95 2.96
C GLY A 193 7.19 -2.76 4.21
N LYS A 194 7.43 -2.23 5.42
CA LYS A 194 6.97 -2.81 6.70
C LYS A 194 5.50 -3.23 6.68
N THR A 195 4.64 -2.43 6.05
CA THR A 195 3.21 -2.75 5.87
C THR A 195 3.02 -4.03 5.06
N ILE A 196 3.79 -4.22 3.99
CA ILE A 196 3.77 -5.43 3.16
C ILE A 196 4.26 -6.64 3.95
N GLU A 197 5.34 -6.50 4.71
CA GLU A 197 5.84 -7.57 5.58
C GLU A 197 4.81 -7.98 6.63
N ALA A 198 4.20 -7.01 7.32
CA ALA A 198 3.16 -7.25 8.32
C ALA A 198 1.92 -7.92 7.70
N CYS A 199 1.50 -7.47 6.51
CA CYS A 199 0.38 -8.08 5.78
C CYS A 199 0.70 -9.49 5.29
N MET A 200 1.95 -9.77 4.88
CA MET A 200 2.37 -11.13 4.52
C MET A 200 2.33 -12.07 5.73
N VAL A 201 2.81 -11.64 6.89
CA VAL A 201 2.70 -12.40 8.15
C VAL A 201 1.23 -12.64 8.51
N LEU A 202 0.39 -11.60 8.43
CA LEU A 202 -1.04 -11.69 8.69
C LEU A 202 -1.73 -12.69 7.73
N LEU A 203 -1.53 -12.54 6.42
CA LEU A 203 -2.16 -13.41 5.42
C LEU A 203 -1.72 -14.86 5.61
N GLU A 204 -0.43 -15.10 5.89
CA GLU A 204 0.08 -16.44 6.18
C GLU A 204 -0.61 -17.08 7.39
N LEU A 205 -0.77 -16.34 8.48
CA LEU A 205 -1.45 -16.82 9.69
C LEU A 205 -2.95 -17.06 9.44
N VAL A 206 -3.59 -16.21 8.63
CA VAL A 206 -5.02 -16.36 8.25
C VAL A 206 -5.22 -17.58 7.36
N MET A 207 -4.38 -17.78 6.33
CA MET A 207 -4.46 -18.92 5.40
C MET A 207 -4.29 -20.26 6.13
N ARG A 208 -3.48 -20.27 7.20
CA ARG A 208 -3.25 -21.44 8.05
C ARG A 208 -4.30 -21.61 9.15
N GLY A 209 -5.32 -20.76 9.21
CA GLY A 209 -6.38 -20.81 10.22
C GLY A 209 -5.93 -20.47 11.65
N LEU A 210 -4.74 -19.87 11.82
CA LEU A 210 -4.17 -19.53 13.13
C LEU A 210 -4.69 -18.20 13.68
N VAL A 211 -5.19 -17.34 12.80
CA VAL A 211 -5.66 -15.99 13.12
C VAL A 211 -6.98 -15.74 12.40
N ARG A 212 -7.99 -15.31 13.17
CA ARG A 212 -9.28 -14.86 12.64
C ARG A 212 -9.58 -13.44 13.09
N ARG A 213 -9.41 -13.16 14.39
CA ARG A 213 -9.69 -11.89 15.04
C ARG A 213 -8.45 -11.00 15.02
N VAL A 214 -8.49 -9.94 14.22
CA VAL A 214 -7.34 -9.06 13.98
C VAL A 214 -7.69 -7.62 14.29
N LEU A 215 -6.82 -6.97 15.07
CA LEU A 215 -6.86 -5.53 15.30
C LEU A 215 -5.63 -4.87 14.71
N ILE A 216 -5.84 -3.89 13.84
CA ILE A 216 -4.77 -3.04 13.32
C ILE A 216 -4.96 -1.62 13.86
N LEU A 217 -3.96 -1.12 14.59
CA LEU A 217 -3.90 0.23 15.13
C LEU A 217 -2.86 1.04 14.36
N THR A 218 -3.27 2.18 13.80
CA THR A 218 -2.43 3.00 12.93
C THR A 218 -2.65 4.50 13.20
N PRO A 219 -1.74 5.41 12.79
CA PRO A 219 -2.07 6.84 12.74
C PRO A 219 -3.31 7.09 11.85
N PRO A 220 -4.09 8.16 12.12
CA PRO A 220 -5.28 8.49 11.33
C PRO A 220 -4.96 8.69 9.84
N SER A 221 -3.80 9.26 9.53
CA SER A 221 -3.28 9.52 8.17
C SER A 221 -3.06 8.25 7.33
N LEU A 222 -2.89 7.09 7.98
CA LEU A 222 -2.51 5.84 7.33
C LEU A 222 -3.66 4.82 7.23
N VAL A 223 -4.83 5.11 7.80
CA VAL A 223 -6.00 4.19 7.79
C VAL A 223 -6.39 3.80 6.36
N GLU A 224 -6.63 4.78 5.49
CA GLU A 224 -7.02 4.52 4.10
C GLU A 224 -5.94 3.75 3.32
N GLN A 225 -4.66 4.06 3.58
CA GLN A 225 -3.54 3.34 2.97
C GLN A 225 -3.54 1.88 3.37
N TRP A 226 -3.66 1.57 4.66
CA TRP A 226 -3.73 0.20 5.17
C TRP A 226 -4.91 -0.56 4.57
N GLN A 227 -6.10 0.04 4.56
CA GLN A 227 -7.30 -0.59 3.99
C GLN A 227 -7.13 -0.91 2.50
N GLY A 228 -6.53 0.02 1.75
CA GLY A 228 -6.22 -0.17 0.34
C GLY A 228 -5.20 -1.30 0.10
N GLU A 229 -4.17 -1.41 0.92
CA GLU A 229 -3.19 -2.50 0.79
C GLU A 229 -3.78 -3.87 1.15
N LEU A 230 -4.49 -3.97 2.28
CA LEU A 230 -5.13 -5.21 2.74
C LEU A 230 -6.12 -5.76 1.70
N SER A 231 -7.03 -4.92 1.22
CA SER A 231 -8.07 -5.34 0.27
C SER A 231 -7.48 -5.68 -1.11
N ARG A 232 -6.64 -4.81 -1.67
CA ARG A 232 -6.14 -4.96 -3.04
C ARG A 232 -5.08 -6.04 -3.18
N LYS A 233 -4.05 -6.00 -2.33
CA LYS A 233 -2.85 -6.83 -2.47
C LYS A 233 -3.01 -8.18 -1.78
N PHE A 234 -3.73 -8.21 -0.65
CA PHE A 234 -3.86 -9.40 0.18
C PHE A 234 -5.27 -10.00 0.18
N GLY A 235 -6.26 -9.35 -0.43
CA GLY A 235 -7.63 -9.84 -0.47
C GLY A 235 -8.28 -9.96 0.91
N LEU A 236 -7.83 -9.14 1.87
CA LEU A 236 -8.32 -9.13 3.24
C LEU A 236 -9.24 -7.94 3.46
N ASP A 237 -10.51 -8.22 3.72
CA ASP A 237 -11.48 -7.18 4.07
C ASP A 237 -11.36 -6.83 5.55
N PHE A 238 -11.15 -5.53 5.80
CA PHE A 238 -11.12 -4.93 7.13
C PHE A 238 -12.16 -3.80 7.19
N ILE A 239 -12.98 -3.82 8.23
CA ILE A 239 -13.84 -2.67 8.51
C ILE A 239 -13.01 -1.57 9.17
N SER A 240 -13.08 -0.37 8.59
CA SER A 240 -12.47 0.81 9.19
C SER A 240 -13.43 1.45 10.19
N PHE A 241 -12.90 2.03 11.26
CA PHE A 241 -13.69 2.73 12.27
C PHE A 241 -14.58 3.86 11.70
N ASP A 242 -14.10 4.56 10.67
CA ASP A 242 -14.81 5.67 10.02
C ASP A 242 -15.86 5.22 9.00
N ALA A 243 -15.91 3.91 8.68
CA ALA A 243 -16.91 3.34 7.82
C ALA A 243 -18.31 3.64 8.37
N GLN A 244 -19.25 3.93 7.47
CA GLN A 244 -20.63 4.23 7.84
C GLN A 244 -21.24 3.08 8.66
N GLU A 245 -21.01 1.84 8.22
CA GLU A 245 -21.46 0.63 8.93
C GLU A 245 -20.95 0.57 10.37
N PHE A 246 -19.67 0.87 10.60
CA PHE A 246 -19.07 0.87 11.94
C PHE A 246 -19.72 1.94 12.82
N ARG A 247 -19.95 3.14 12.27
CA ARG A 247 -20.58 4.25 12.98
C ARG A 247 -22.05 3.98 13.35
N GLU A 248 -22.80 3.32 12.47
CA GLU A 248 -24.19 2.92 12.73
C GLU A 248 -24.28 1.87 13.85
N GLN A 249 -23.34 0.93 13.90
CA GLN A 249 -23.27 -0.11 14.92
C GLN A 249 -22.65 0.39 16.25
N GLY A 250 -21.95 1.52 16.24
CA GLY A 250 -21.31 2.11 17.41
C GLY A 250 -20.37 1.12 18.11
N ASN A 251 -20.53 0.93 19.41
CA ASN A 251 -19.67 0.01 20.16
C ASN A 251 -19.87 -1.46 19.83
N ALA A 252 -21.04 -1.85 19.32
CA ALA A 252 -21.31 -3.24 18.96
C ALA A 252 -20.43 -3.71 17.80
N ALA A 253 -19.97 -2.78 16.95
CA ALA A 253 -19.08 -3.08 15.83
C ALA A 253 -17.78 -3.78 16.28
N TRP A 254 -17.23 -3.38 17.43
CA TRP A 254 -16.03 -4.00 18.01
C TRP A 254 -16.20 -5.47 18.36
N ALA A 255 -17.43 -5.96 18.55
CA ALA A 255 -17.75 -7.35 18.82
C ALA A 255 -18.24 -8.11 17.58
N GLN A 256 -18.85 -7.43 16.61
CA GLN A 256 -19.46 -8.04 15.43
C GLN A 256 -18.45 -8.36 14.31
N HIS A 257 -17.38 -7.58 14.21
CA HIS A 257 -16.40 -7.73 13.14
C HIS A 257 -15.15 -8.44 13.64
N ASP A 258 -14.63 -9.38 12.85
CA ASP A 258 -13.41 -10.11 13.19
C ASP A 258 -12.13 -9.35 12.81
N ARG A 259 -12.18 -8.47 11.79
CA ARG A 259 -11.01 -7.77 11.27
C ARG A 259 -11.26 -6.28 11.27
N ILE A 260 -10.62 -5.57 12.21
CA ILE A 260 -10.87 -4.16 12.46
C ILE A 260 -9.60 -3.35 12.28
N LEU A 261 -9.71 -2.27 11.52
CA LEU A 261 -8.68 -1.25 11.32
C LEU A 261 -9.14 0.04 11.99
N ALA A 262 -8.34 0.58 12.90
CA ALA A 262 -8.71 1.77 13.65
C ALA A 262 -7.53 2.70 13.91
N SER A 263 -7.82 4.00 13.98
CA SER A 263 -6.82 4.95 14.46
C SER A 263 -6.58 4.76 15.97
N PHE A 264 -5.32 4.81 16.41
CA PHE A 264 -5.04 4.70 17.85
C PHE A 264 -5.51 5.94 18.65
N HIS A 265 -5.71 7.10 18.01
CA HIS A 265 -6.32 8.28 18.67
C HIS A 265 -7.78 8.04 19.01
N THR A 266 -8.48 7.28 18.18
CA THR A 266 -9.87 6.89 18.47
C THR A 266 -9.92 5.74 19.46
N ALA A 267 -9.11 4.68 19.25
CA ALA A 267 -9.11 3.50 20.10
C ALA A 267 -8.72 3.79 21.56
N LYS A 268 -7.92 4.84 21.83
CA LYS A 268 -7.53 5.23 23.20
C LYS A 268 -8.64 5.89 24.01
N ARG A 269 -9.72 6.36 23.37
CA ARG A 269 -10.80 7.15 23.99
C ARG A 269 -12.01 6.24 24.32
N GLU A 270 -12.71 6.55 25.41
CA GLU A 270 -13.99 5.91 25.69
C GLU A 270 -15.08 6.37 24.71
N PRO A 271 -16.05 5.51 24.37
CA PRO A 271 -16.26 4.16 24.90
C PRO A 271 -15.49 3.04 24.16
N HIS A 272 -14.69 3.37 23.16
CA HIS A 272 -14.02 2.38 22.29
C HIS A 272 -12.90 1.63 23.01
N ARG A 273 -12.16 2.32 23.88
CA ARG A 273 -11.08 1.75 24.69
C ARG A 273 -11.53 0.49 25.43
N SER A 274 -12.65 0.56 26.15
CA SER A 274 -13.20 -0.57 26.89
C SER A 274 -13.54 -1.74 25.97
N ALA A 275 -14.25 -1.46 24.87
CA ALA A 275 -14.64 -2.48 23.90
C ALA A 275 -13.44 -3.21 23.26
N VAL A 276 -12.36 -2.48 22.99
CA VAL A 276 -11.12 -3.03 22.43
C VAL A 276 -10.38 -3.94 23.42
N ILE A 277 -10.33 -3.56 24.70
CA ILE A 277 -9.61 -4.29 25.76
C ILE A 277 -10.37 -5.55 26.19
N ASP A 278 -11.70 -5.50 26.22
CA ASP A 278 -12.53 -6.61 26.68
C ASP A 278 -12.46 -7.81 25.73
N ARG A 279 -12.19 -7.56 24.44
CA ARG A 279 -12.08 -8.57 23.39
C ARG A 279 -10.69 -9.24 23.37
N GLU A 280 -10.68 -10.54 23.10
CA GLU A 280 -9.47 -11.28 22.76
C GLU A 280 -9.18 -11.21 21.26
N TRP A 281 -7.95 -10.86 20.91
CA TRP A 281 -7.48 -10.71 19.55
C TRP A 281 -6.46 -11.80 19.24
N ASP A 282 -6.59 -12.49 18.11
CA ASP A 282 -5.60 -13.50 17.75
C ASP A 282 -4.29 -12.82 17.31
N LEU A 283 -4.39 -11.71 16.59
CA LEU A 283 -3.27 -10.86 16.18
C LEU A 283 -3.58 -9.37 16.39
N VAL A 284 -2.63 -8.65 16.99
CA VAL A 284 -2.62 -7.18 17.02
C VAL A 284 -1.44 -6.66 16.19
N ILE A 285 -1.71 -5.72 15.29
CA ILE A 285 -0.68 -4.97 14.56
C ILE A 285 -0.75 -3.51 15.02
N ILE A 286 0.37 -2.94 15.45
CA ILE A 286 0.48 -1.53 15.82
C ILE A 286 1.50 -0.88 14.89
N ASP A 287 1.02 -0.06 13.98
CA ASP A 287 1.87 0.77 13.12
C ASP A 287 2.29 2.05 13.85
N GLU A 288 3.46 2.57 13.49
CA GLU A 288 4.10 3.70 14.14
C GLU A 288 4.11 3.60 15.68
N VAL A 289 4.58 2.46 16.19
CA VAL A 289 4.54 2.12 17.62
C VAL A 289 5.35 3.09 18.50
N HIS A 290 6.12 3.98 17.90
CA HIS A 290 6.83 5.04 18.61
C HIS A 290 5.87 5.94 19.44
N HIS A 291 4.59 6.07 19.07
CA HIS A 291 3.57 6.72 19.91
C HIS A 291 3.25 5.98 21.23
N PHE A 292 3.61 4.70 21.32
CA PHE A 292 3.31 3.81 22.45
C PHE A 292 4.48 3.64 23.41
N ARG A 293 5.55 4.43 23.35
CA ARG A 293 6.76 4.19 24.18
C ARG A 293 6.61 4.59 25.64
N ASN A 294 5.83 5.62 25.96
CA ASN A 294 5.75 6.15 27.31
C ASN A 294 4.68 5.45 28.15
N ARG A 295 5.09 4.77 29.22
CA ARG A 295 4.24 3.97 30.11
C ARG A 295 3.12 4.73 30.82
N THR A 296 3.26 6.04 30.97
CA THR A 296 2.25 6.86 31.64
C THR A 296 1.08 7.21 30.73
N THR A 297 1.26 7.12 29.41
CA THR A 297 0.27 7.54 28.40
C THR A 297 -0.88 6.55 28.28
N GLN A 298 -2.02 7.04 27.80
CA GLN A 298 -3.19 6.20 27.56
C GLN A 298 -2.96 5.17 26.45
N LEU A 299 -2.10 5.48 25.47
CA LEU A 299 -1.74 4.57 24.38
C LEU A 299 -0.95 3.36 24.87
N TRP A 300 0.12 3.57 25.65
CA TRP A 300 0.86 2.44 26.23
C TRP A 300 -0.06 1.59 27.10
N LYS A 301 -0.89 2.22 27.94
CA LYS A 301 -1.87 1.52 28.80
C LYS A 301 -2.90 0.72 28.00
N LEU A 302 -3.33 1.23 26.85
CA LEU A 302 -4.20 0.50 25.94
C LEU A 302 -3.48 -0.75 25.42
N ALA A 303 -2.30 -0.59 24.81
CA ALA A 303 -1.54 -1.71 24.23
C ALA A 303 -1.18 -2.77 25.28
N ALA A 304 -0.79 -2.35 26.48
CA ALA A 304 -0.46 -3.26 27.59
C ALA A 304 -1.66 -4.06 28.10
N ALA A 305 -2.88 -3.56 27.91
CA ALA A 305 -4.12 -4.22 28.32
C ALA A 305 -4.70 -5.15 27.24
N LEU A 306 -4.18 -5.11 26.00
CA LEU A 306 -4.67 -5.96 24.91
C LEU A 306 -4.35 -7.43 25.18
N LYS A 307 -5.37 -8.29 25.03
CA LYS A 307 -5.23 -9.74 25.11
C LYS A 307 -4.97 -10.30 23.72
N THR A 308 -3.73 -10.73 23.46
CA THR A 308 -3.39 -11.28 22.15
C THR A 308 -2.30 -12.35 22.13
N LYS A 309 -2.42 -13.28 21.18
CA LYS A 309 -1.45 -14.36 20.95
C LYS A 309 -0.27 -13.89 20.10
N TYR A 310 -0.56 -13.18 19.02
CA TYR A 310 0.44 -12.63 18.09
C TYR A 310 0.45 -11.10 18.14
N MET A 311 1.62 -10.49 18.02
CA MET A 311 1.76 -9.04 18.09
C MET A 311 2.87 -8.56 17.17
N LEU A 312 2.52 -7.71 16.20
CA LEU A 312 3.49 -7.05 15.33
C LEU A 312 3.48 -5.57 15.66
N MET A 313 4.65 -5.03 15.99
CA MET A 313 4.83 -3.60 16.20
C MET A 313 5.76 -3.06 15.13
N LEU A 314 5.35 -2.00 14.44
CA LEU A 314 6.08 -1.44 13.30
C LEU A 314 6.59 -0.05 13.65
N THR A 315 7.84 0.24 13.33
CA THR A 315 8.43 1.57 13.48
C THR A 315 9.67 1.68 12.60
N ALA A 316 10.08 2.89 12.23
CA ALA A 316 11.41 3.10 11.67
C ALA A 316 12.45 3.47 12.73
N THR A 317 11.99 4.03 13.86
CA THR A 317 12.85 4.50 14.96
C THR A 317 12.45 3.79 16.26
N PRO A 318 13.08 2.64 16.59
CA PRO A 318 12.77 1.91 17.82
C PRO A 318 13.15 2.66 19.11
N VAL A 319 14.07 3.62 19.05
CA VAL A 319 14.43 4.50 20.18
C VAL A 319 14.23 5.95 19.77
N GLN A 320 13.76 6.83 20.68
CA GLN A 320 13.90 8.28 20.56
C GLN A 320 14.77 8.85 21.69
N ASN A 321 14.17 9.16 22.83
CA ASN A 321 14.84 10.06 23.78
C ASN A 321 15.69 9.33 24.82
N ASN A 322 15.49 8.03 24.99
CA ASN A 322 16.22 7.20 25.93
C ASN A 322 15.97 5.72 25.67
N ILE A 323 16.87 4.88 26.16
CA ILE A 323 16.81 3.42 25.99
C ILE A 323 15.69 2.80 26.84
N GLU A 324 15.11 3.50 27.81
CA GLU A 324 13.95 3.00 28.58
C GLU A 324 12.70 2.93 27.69
N GLU A 325 12.62 3.72 26.63
CA GLU A 325 11.59 3.59 25.61
C GLU A 325 11.64 2.21 24.94
N LEU A 326 12.84 1.70 24.67
CA LEU A 326 13.03 0.36 24.12
C LEU A 326 12.54 -0.71 25.12
N HIS A 327 12.86 -0.54 26.40
CA HIS A 327 12.35 -1.42 27.46
C HIS A 327 10.82 -1.46 27.43
N SER A 328 10.21 -0.29 27.29
CA SER A 328 8.77 -0.13 27.25
C SER A 328 8.13 -0.88 26.08
N LEU A 329 8.66 -0.73 24.86
CA LEU A 329 8.19 -1.42 23.66
C LEU A 329 8.39 -2.93 23.74
N VAL A 330 9.60 -3.36 24.09
CA VAL A 330 9.91 -4.79 24.18
C VAL A 330 9.08 -5.47 25.26
N THR A 331 8.72 -4.76 26.33
CA THR A 331 7.79 -5.27 27.34
C THR A 331 6.39 -5.54 26.77
N LEU A 332 5.91 -4.74 25.81
CA LEU A 332 4.62 -4.99 25.13
C LEU A 332 4.68 -6.27 24.27
N ILE A 333 5.79 -6.48 23.55
CA ILE A 333 5.99 -7.67 22.69
C ILE A 333 6.27 -8.93 23.49
N LYS A 334 7.18 -8.89 24.47
CA LYS A 334 7.60 -10.07 25.22
C LYS A 334 7.85 -9.68 26.69
N PRO A 335 6.78 -9.66 27.50
CA PRO A 335 6.89 -9.32 28.92
C PRO A 335 7.95 -10.16 29.62
N GLY A 336 8.85 -9.50 30.37
CA GLY A 336 9.90 -10.16 31.14
C GLY A 336 11.23 -10.37 30.41
N LEU A 337 11.31 -10.23 29.07
CA LEU A 337 12.55 -10.41 28.31
C LEU A 337 13.70 -9.51 28.81
N LEU A 338 13.38 -8.25 29.12
CA LEU A 338 14.34 -7.25 29.61
C LEU A 338 14.23 -7.02 31.13
N HIS A 339 13.66 -7.97 31.88
CA HIS A 339 13.41 -7.87 33.31
C HIS A 339 12.58 -6.62 33.71
N THR A 340 12.65 -6.22 34.98
CA THR A 340 11.95 -5.03 35.48
C THR A 340 12.64 -3.75 35.02
N ALA A 341 11.90 -2.64 34.91
CA ALA A 341 12.47 -1.35 34.50
C ALA A 341 13.64 -0.90 35.39
N LYS A 342 13.56 -1.15 36.70
CA LYS A 342 14.64 -0.83 37.64
C LYS A 342 15.90 -1.66 37.38
N ALA A 343 15.74 -2.95 37.08
CA ALA A 343 16.87 -3.81 36.72
C ALA A 343 17.47 -3.40 35.37
N PHE A 344 16.61 -3.13 34.38
CA PHE A 344 17.01 -2.64 33.06
C PHE A 344 17.80 -1.34 33.15
N HIS A 345 17.28 -0.34 33.86
CA HIS A 345 17.96 0.94 34.06
C HIS A 345 19.35 0.73 34.68
N ARG A 346 19.44 -0.06 35.75
CA ARG A 346 20.73 -0.32 36.43
C ARG A 346 21.74 -1.00 35.51
N HIS A 347 21.30 -1.91 34.64
CA HIS A 347 22.18 -2.79 33.86
C HIS A 347 22.55 -2.21 32.49
N PHE A 348 21.63 -1.48 31.84
CA PHE A 348 21.79 -1.01 30.46
C PHE A 348 21.83 0.50 30.31
N THR A 349 21.56 1.32 31.34
CA THR A 349 21.57 2.78 31.20
C THR A 349 22.73 3.45 31.95
N GLN A 350 23.16 4.61 31.47
CA GLN A 350 24.13 5.47 32.16
C GLN A 350 23.44 6.74 32.65
N ARG A 351 23.84 7.26 33.82
CA ARG A 351 23.29 8.52 34.35
C ARG A 351 23.74 9.74 33.53
N SER A 352 24.95 9.69 32.98
CA SER A 352 25.57 10.74 32.17
C SER A 352 25.11 10.72 30.72
N ASP A 353 24.76 9.55 30.19
CA ASP A 353 24.31 9.35 28.81
C ASP A 353 23.14 8.37 28.77
N LYS A 354 21.95 8.91 28.48
CA LYS A 354 20.69 8.14 28.45
C LYS A 354 20.46 7.43 27.12
N LEU A 355 21.29 7.69 26.11
CA LEU A 355 21.14 7.24 24.74
C LEU A 355 22.13 6.12 24.38
N THR A 356 23.28 6.07 25.05
CA THR A 356 24.26 4.98 24.87
C THR A 356 24.11 3.89 25.94
N PRO A 357 23.78 2.64 25.57
CA PRO A 357 23.59 1.58 26.55
C PRO A 357 24.91 1.13 27.16
N LYS A 358 24.87 0.69 28.41
CA LYS A 358 25.87 -0.24 28.95
C LYS A 358 25.59 -1.64 28.41
N ASN A 359 26.63 -2.47 28.30
CA ASN A 359 26.48 -3.89 27.93
C ASN A 359 25.72 -4.08 26.61
N ILE A 360 26.07 -3.29 25.59
CA ILE A 360 25.36 -3.24 24.31
C ILE A 360 25.27 -4.61 23.63
N ASP A 361 26.32 -5.44 23.70
CA ASP A 361 26.32 -6.79 23.11
C ASP A 361 25.28 -7.72 23.75
N GLU A 362 25.08 -7.60 25.06
CA GLU A 362 24.05 -8.34 25.77
C GLU A 362 22.65 -7.84 25.41
N LEU A 363 22.48 -6.52 25.36
CA LEU A 363 21.24 -5.92 24.89
C LEU A 363 20.91 -6.39 23.47
N HIS A 364 21.90 -6.43 22.59
CA HIS A 364 21.73 -6.90 21.21
C HIS A 364 21.29 -8.35 21.13
N ARG A 365 21.92 -9.22 21.93
CA ARG A 365 21.54 -10.63 21.99
C ARG A 365 20.08 -10.80 22.39
N LEU A 366 19.64 -10.08 23.43
CA LEU A 366 18.26 -10.13 23.92
C LEU A 366 17.27 -9.60 22.88
N LEU A 367 17.60 -8.49 22.21
CA LEU A 367 16.74 -7.89 21.18
C LEU A 367 16.67 -8.74 19.91
N SER A 368 17.71 -9.54 19.60
CA SER A 368 17.76 -10.36 18.38
C SER A 368 16.68 -11.44 18.32
N ASP A 369 16.03 -11.72 19.45
CA ASP A 369 14.93 -12.68 19.56
C ASP A 369 13.53 -12.07 19.32
N VAL A 370 13.45 -10.75 19.14
CA VAL A 370 12.17 -10.04 18.97
C VAL A 370 12.21 -8.93 17.93
N MET A 371 13.38 -8.42 17.53
CA MET A 371 13.53 -7.26 16.65
C MET A 371 14.24 -7.62 15.35
N ILE A 372 13.71 -7.12 14.23
CA ILE A 372 14.34 -7.13 12.90
C ILE A 372 14.51 -5.68 12.45
N ARG A 373 15.64 -5.37 11.81
CA ARG A 373 15.90 -4.05 11.20
C ARG A 373 16.66 -4.19 9.90
N ASN A 374 15.96 -4.05 8.78
CA ASN A 374 16.55 -3.93 7.45
C ASN A 374 16.81 -2.47 7.08
N ARG A 375 17.87 -2.21 6.29
CA ARG A 375 18.26 -0.88 5.80
C ARG A 375 18.29 -0.84 4.28
N ARG A 376 18.13 0.34 3.69
CA ARG A 376 18.26 0.53 2.24
C ARG A 376 19.66 0.15 1.74
N ALA A 377 20.69 0.55 2.50
CA ALA A 377 22.08 0.24 2.19
C ALA A 377 22.38 -1.28 2.18
N THR A 378 21.70 -2.06 3.02
CA THR A 378 21.95 -3.51 3.15
C THR A 378 21.09 -4.35 2.21
N THR A 379 19.96 -3.82 1.75
CA THR A 379 19.01 -4.54 0.87
C THR A 379 19.34 -4.39 -0.62
N GLY A 380 20.23 -3.46 -0.99
CA GLY A 380 20.63 -3.22 -2.39
C GLY A 380 19.55 -2.56 -3.25
N ILE A 381 18.46 -2.08 -2.65
CA ILE A 381 17.34 -1.44 -3.37
C ILE A 381 17.74 0.01 -3.70
N ALA A 382 17.92 0.29 -5.00
CA ALA A 382 18.07 1.66 -5.48
C ALA A 382 16.71 2.36 -5.51
N PHE A 383 16.57 3.44 -4.74
CA PHE A 383 15.45 4.36 -4.87
C PHE A 383 15.79 5.42 -5.92
N THR A 384 14.85 5.70 -6.81
CA THR A 384 15.01 6.74 -7.84
C THR A 384 15.02 8.13 -7.21
N ARG A 385 15.77 9.05 -7.80
CA ARG A 385 15.83 10.42 -7.30
C ARG A 385 14.51 11.12 -7.53
N ARG A 386 14.17 12.04 -6.64
CA ARG A 386 13.03 12.94 -6.77
C ARG A 386 13.55 14.28 -7.24
N ILE A 387 13.04 14.76 -8.37
CA ILE A 387 13.40 16.05 -8.96
C ILE A 387 12.18 16.94 -8.84
N ALA A 388 12.13 17.73 -7.77
CA ALA A 388 11.05 18.68 -7.54
C ALA A 388 11.33 20.00 -8.27
N ARG A 389 10.30 20.52 -8.92
CA ARG A 389 10.28 21.82 -9.59
C ARG A 389 9.01 22.55 -9.23
N THR A 390 9.15 23.73 -8.66
CA THR A 390 8.04 24.65 -8.42
C THR A 390 7.97 25.68 -9.55
N ASP A 391 6.79 25.79 -10.16
CA ASP A 391 6.45 26.88 -11.06
C ASP A 391 5.50 27.86 -10.35
N THR A 392 6.05 29.01 -9.96
CA THR A 392 5.27 30.13 -9.42
C THR A 392 4.61 30.90 -10.56
N ILE A 393 3.30 31.11 -10.47
CA ILE A 393 2.45 31.61 -11.55
C ILE A 393 1.74 32.86 -11.09
N ASP A 394 1.90 33.94 -11.84
CA ASP A 394 1.15 35.17 -11.60
C ASP A 394 -0.30 35.01 -12.07
N LEU A 395 -1.23 35.21 -11.14
CA LEU A 395 -2.65 35.27 -11.46
C LEU A 395 -2.94 36.45 -12.39
N THR A 396 -3.82 36.22 -13.37
CA THR A 396 -4.35 37.30 -14.21
C THR A 396 -5.08 38.34 -13.36
N PRO A 397 -5.25 39.58 -13.84
CA PRO A 397 -5.97 40.61 -13.10
C PRO A 397 -7.39 40.17 -12.66
N ALA A 398 -8.10 39.43 -13.52
CA ALA A 398 -9.43 38.90 -13.22
C ALA A 398 -9.39 37.82 -12.12
N GLU A 399 -8.48 36.85 -12.21
CA GLU A 399 -8.30 35.83 -11.17
C GLU A 399 -7.90 36.46 -9.83
N ARG A 400 -7.04 37.49 -9.86
CA ARG A 400 -6.58 38.21 -8.66
C ARG A 400 -7.73 38.96 -7.99
N GLU A 401 -8.62 39.57 -8.77
CA GLU A 401 -9.83 40.21 -8.23
C GLU A 401 -10.74 39.18 -7.55
N VAL A 402 -11.00 38.04 -8.21
CA VAL A 402 -11.80 36.96 -7.63
C VAL A 402 -11.17 36.47 -6.32
N TYR A 403 -9.87 36.18 -6.32
CA TYR A 403 -9.14 35.73 -5.15
C TYR A 403 -9.29 36.73 -4.00
N ALA A 404 -9.00 38.01 -4.23
CA ALA A 404 -9.07 39.04 -3.20
C ALA A 404 -10.47 39.17 -2.61
N ARG A 405 -11.51 39.29 -3.46
CA ARG A 405 -12.88 39.50 -3.00
C ARG A 405 -13.44 38.30 -2.25
N VAL A 406 -13.18 37.09 -2.73
CA VAL A 406 -13.66 35.87 -2.05
C VAL A 406 -12.88 35.64 -0.75
N SER A 407 -11.57 35.85 -0.72
CA SER A 407 -10.79 35.75 0.52
C SER A 407 -11.23 36.74 1.60
N THR A 408 -11.52 37.99 1.24
CA THR A 408 -12.10 38.97 2.18
C THR A 408 -13.44 38.48 2.72
N PHE A 409 -14.34 38.01 1.85
CA PHE A 409 -15.63 37.46 2.26
C PHE A 409 -15.47 36.27 3.23
N VAL A 410 -14.56 35.34 2.94
CA VAL A 410 -14.29 34.18 3.80
C VAL A 410 -13.78 34.61 5.18
N HIS A 411 -12.84 35.57 5.23
CA HIS A 411 -12.33 36.14 6.50
C HIS A 411 -13.45 36.76 7.34
N GLU A 412 -14.26 37.62 6.73
CA GLU A 412 -15.37 38.29 7.41
C GLU A 412 -16.40 37.29 7.92
N ALA A 413 -16.74 36.28 7.11
CA ALA A 413 -17.73 35.27 7.47
C ALA A 413 -17.27 34.38 8.64
N LEU A 414 -15.98 34.01 8.68
CA LEU A 414 -15.41 33.23 9.78
C LEU A 414 -15.36 34.02 11.09
N ARG A 415 -15.05 35.32 11.04
CA ARG A 415 -14.99 36.19 12.22
C ARG A 415 -16.36 36.54 12.79
N ALA A 416 -17.33 36.79 11.91
CA ALA A 416 -18.68 37.13 12.32
C ALA A 416 -19.41 35.95 13.00
N GLY A 417 -18.85 34.73 12.94
CA GLY A 417 -19.54 33.53 13.41
C GLY A 417 -20.84 33.31 12.63
N ASN A 418 -20.85 33.68 11.34
CA ASN A 418 -22.03 33.58 10.48
C ASN A 418 -22.56 32.14 10.45
N ALA A 419 -23.83 31.98 10.07
CA ALA A 419 -24.48 30.66 9.96
C ALA A 419 -23.83 29.70 8.94
N LEU A 420 -22.83 30.15 8.17
CA LEU A 420 -22.09 29.34 7.21
C LEU A 420 -21.12 28.40 7.91
N SER A 421 -21.07 27.15 7.44
CA SER A 421 -20.12 26.16 7.97
C SER A 421 -18.67 26.59 7.79
N ARG A 422 -17.90 26.59 8.88
CA ARG A 422 -16.44 26.82 8.90
C ARG A 422 -15.72 25.97 7.86
N MET A 423 -16.11 24.70 7.74
CA MET A 423 -15.50 23.76 6.79
C MET A 423 -15.75 24.15 5.34
N SER A 424 -16.95 24.62 5.01
CA SER A 424 -17.29 25.07 3.66
C SER A 424 -16.50 26.33 3.27
N LEU A 425 -16.30 27.24 4.22
CA LEU A 425 -15.51 28.47 4.03
C LEU A 425 -14.02 28.18 3.83
N ILE A 426 -13.45 27.25 4.60
CA ILE A 426 -12.07 26.77 4.39
C ILE A 426 -11.94 26.08 3.02
N THR A 427 -12.93 25.27 2.63
CA THR A 427 -12.94 24.59 1.32
C THR A 427 -12.95 25.61 0.19
N LEU A 428 -13.80 26.63 0.28
CA LEU A 428 -13.83 27.72 -0.69
C LEU A 428 -12.47 28.45 -0.81
N GLN A 429 -11.80 28.70 0.32
CA GLN A 429 -10.46 29.30 0.29
C GLN A 429 -9.42 28.41 -0.39
N LYS A 430 -9.52 27.08 -0.24
CA LYS A 430 -8.66 26.11 -0.96
C LYS A 430 -8.94 26.12 -2.47
N GLU A 431 -10.22 26.19 -2.86
CA GLU A 431 -10.63 26.19 -4.28
C GLU A 431 -10.05 27.38 -5.05
N LEU A 432 -9.91 28.54 -4.41
CA LEU A 432 -9.29 29.74 -5.01
C LEU A 432 -7.81 29.53 -5.41
N GLY A 433 -7.11 28.60 -4.75
CA GLY A 433 -5.77 28.18 -5.15
C GLY A 433 -5.77 27.25 -6.37
N SER A 434 -6.88 26.56 -6.61
CA SER A 434 -7.03 25.60 -7.70
C SER A 434 -7.61 26.26 -8.96
N SER A 435 -8.87 26.69 -8.94
CA SER A 435 -9.53 27.34 -10.08
C SER A 435 -10.71 28.21 -9.66
N THR A 436 -10.97 29.28 -10.41
CA THR A 436 -12.15 30.13 -10.20
C THR A 436 -13.46 29.37 -10.44
N GLN A 437 -13.44 28.37 -11.32
CA GLN A 437 -14.59 27.51 -11.61
C GLN A 437 -14.97 26.64 -10.40
N ALA A 438 -13.98 26.09 -9.69
CA ALA A 438 -14.23 25.36 -8.45
C ALA A 438 -14.87 26.26 -7.39
N ALA A 439 -14.31 27.46 -7.17
CA ALA A 439 -14.87 28.43 -6.24
C ALA A 439 -16.30 28.87 -6.63
N SER A 440 -16.57 29.08 -7.93
CA SER A 440 -17.91 29.43 -8.42
C SER A 440 -18.95 28.37 -8.07
N ALA A 441 -18.63 27.08 -8.25
CA ALA A 441 -19.54 25.98 -7.93
C ALA A 441 -19.93 25.97 -6.44
N THR A 442 -18.95 26.14 -5.55
CA THR A 442 -19.18 26.18 -4.09
C THR A 442 -19.93 27.44 -3.67
N LEU A 443 -19.58 28.62 -4.22
CA LEU A 443 -20.31 29.87 -3.97
C LEU A 443 -21.80 29.76 -4.34
N ARG A 444 -22.12 29.16 -5.50
CA ARG A 444 -23.51 28.90 -5.92
C ARG A 444 -24.23 27.99 -4.94
N LYS A 445 -23.58 26.91 -4.50
CA LYS A 445 -24.14 25.98 -3.52
C LYS A 445 -24.46 26.69 -2.20
N LEU A 446 -23.50 27.43 -1.64
CA LEU A 446 -23.70 28.19 -0.40
C LEU A 446 -24.83 29.21 -0.52
N ALA A 447 -24.99 29.87 -1.69
CA ALA A 447 -26.07 30.81 -1.91
C ALA A 447 -27.49 30.18 -1.85
N THR A 448 -27.59 28.86 -2.03
CA THR A 448 -28.87 28.14 -1.97
C THR A 448 -29.23 27.65 -0.57
N GLU A 449 -28.32 27.73 0.39
CA GLU A 449 -28.55 27.23 1.75
C GLU A 449 -29.60 28.10 2.49
N GLY A 450 -30.57 27.43 3.12
CA GLY A 450 -31.75 28.08 3.70
C GLY A 450 -31.44 28.96 4.91
N HIS A 451 -30.36 28.68 5.63
CA HIS A 451 -29.93 29.40 6.84
C HIS A 451 -29.08 30.65 6.54
N VAL A 452 -28.77 30.91 5.27
CA VAL A 452 -27.99 32.09 4.85
C VAL A 452 -28.92 33.30 4.74
N ASP A 453 -28.52 34.43 5.34
CA ASP A 453 -29.31 35.66 5.29
C ASP A 453 -29.33 36.29 3.88
N ALA A 454 -30.24 37.24 3.66
CA ALA A 454 -30.43 37.86 2.35
C ALA A 454 -29.20 38.64 1.84
N LYS A 455 -28.43 39.26 2.74
CA LYS A 455 -27.24 40.05 2.40
C LYS A 455 -26.11 39.12 1.96
N ALA A 456 -25.79 38.12 2.78
CA ALA A 456 -24.79 37.10 2.48
C ALA A 456 -25.14 36.33 1.20
N ARG A 457 -26.42 35.98 1.01
CA ARG A 457 -26.90 35.31 -0.21
C ARG A 457 -26.67 36.16 -1.47
N LYS A 458 -26.92 37.47 -1.39
CA LYS A 458 -26.65 38.39 -2.51
C LYS A 458 -25.16 38.43 -2.82
N SER A 459 -24.31 38.61 -1.81
CA SER A 459 -22.84 38.62 -1.97
C SER A 459 -22.31 37.32 -2.57
N LEU A 460 -22.78 36.15 -2.10
CA LEU A 460 -22.39 34.85 -2.64
C LEU A 460 -22.75 34.70 -4.12
N ARG A 461 -23.93 35.17 -4.55
CA ARG A 461 -24.34 35.13 -5.97
C ARG A 461 -23.49 36.05 -6.85
N GLU A 462 -23.17 37.24 -6.38
CA GLU A 462 -22.30 38.19 -7.08
C GLU A 462 -20.89 37.62 -7.25
N LEU A 463 -20.32 37.06 -6.18
CA LEU A 463 -19.01 36.40 -6.21
C LEU A 463 -19.03 35.17 -7.12
N ALA A 464 -20.09 34.36 -7.08
CA ALA A 464 -20.25 33.20 -7.95
C ALA A 464 -20.28 33.57 -9.43
N ALA A 465 -20.97 34.66 -9.77
CA ALA A 465 -21.02 35.18 -11.13
C ALA A 465 -19.65 35.67 -11.60
N LEU A 466 -18.96 36.47 -10.78
CA LEU A 466 -17.60 36.96 -11.07
C LEU A 466 -16.61 35.80 -11.29
N ALA A 467 -16.61 34.82 -10.39
CA ALA A 467 -15.76 33.65 -10.51
C ALA A 467 -16.09 32.82 -11.75
N GLY A 468 -17.38 32.64 -12.06
CA GLY A 468 -17.84 31.86 -13.21
C GLY A 468 -17.62 32.53 -14.57
N SER A 469 -17.53 33.85 -14.63
CA SER A 469 -17.24 34.61 -15.85
C SER A 469 -15.74 34.73 -16.16
N THR A 470 -14.87 34.30 -15.25
CA THR A 470 -13.41 34.37 -15.44
C THR A 470 -12.97 33.20 -16.32
N THR A 471 -12.63 33.48 -17.58
CA THR A 471 -12.25 32.47 -18.59
C THR A 471 -10.73 32.25 -18.70
N ALA A 472 -9.92 33.18 -18.21
CA ALA A 472 -8.47 33.04 -18.18
C ALA A 472 -8.05 32.17 -16.98
N GLY A 473 -7.18 31.19 -17.23
CA GLY A 473 -6.65 30.30 -16.20
C GLY A 473 -5.13 30.25 -16.29
N ALA A 474 -4.42 31.13 -15.55
CA ALA A 474 -2.97 31.22 -15.64
C ALA A 474 -2.27 29.88 -15.32
N LYS A 475 -2.82 29.12 -14.36
CA LYS A 475 -2.36 27.76 -14.05
C LYS A 475 -2.66 26.75 -15.16
N LEU A 476 -3.80 26.85 -15.82
CA LEU A 476 -4.15 25.98 -16.96
C LEU A 476 -3.19 26.22 -18.12
N ASP A 477 -2.90 27.47 -18.44
CA ASP A 477 -1.94 27.84 -19.48
C ASP A 477 -0.55 27.27 -19.16
N ARG A 478 -0.10 27.42 -17.90
CA ARG A 478 1.18 26.86 -17.46
C ARG A 478 1.21 25.33 -17.53
N LEU A 479 0.11 24.65 -17.19
CA LEU A 479 0.00 23.19 -17.30
C LEU A 479 0.13 22.73 -18.76
N VAL A 480 -0.51 23.44 -19.70
CA VAL A 480 -0.39 23.14 -21.13
C VAL A 480 1.06 23.31 -21.59
N ASP A 481 1.73 24.38 -21.19
CA ASP A 481 3.15 24.58 -21.50
C ASP A 481 4.04 23.50 -20.88
N LEU A 482 3.74 23.08 -19.65
CA LEU A 482 4.44 22.00 -18.99
C LEU A 482 4.24 20.67 -19.73
N ALA A 483 3.02 20.37 -20.19
CA ALA A 483 2.71 19.19 -20.98
C ALA A 483 3.47 19.13 -22.31
N ARG A 484 3.73 20.31 -22.92
CA ARG A 484 4.58 20.43 -24.12
C ARG A 484 6.07 20.25 -23.80
N GLN A 485 6.52 20.78 -22.65
CA GLN A 485 7.93 20.68 -22.20
C GLN A 485 8.32 19.28 -21.73
N PHE A 486 7.36 18.51 -21.20
CA PHE A 486 7.58 17.17 -20.67
C PHE A 486 6.90 16.11 -21.54
N PRO A 487 7.63 15.50 -22.50
CA PRO A 487 7.07 14.61 -23.53
C PRO A 487 6.82 13.19 -23.03
N ASP A 488 6.91 12.90 -21.73
CA ASP A 488 6.55 11.61 -21.12
C ASP A 488 5.18 11.68 -20.42
N GLN A 489 4.67 10.53 -20.00
CA GLN A 489 3.39 10.44 -19.32
C GLN A 489 3.43 11.18 -17.99
N MET A 490 2.35 11.91 -17.67
CA MET A 490 2.26 12.72 -16.46
C MET A 490 0.94 12.51 -15.74
N LEU A 491 1.02 12.31 -14.43
CA LEU A 491 -0.13 12.27 -13.54
C LEU A 491 -0.38 13.67 -12.96
N VAL A 492 -1.48 14.32 -13.33
CA VAL A 492 -1.88 15.63 -12.82
C VAL A 492 -2.86 15.43 -11.67
N PHE A 493 -2.60 16.04 -10.51
CA PHE A 493 -3.46 16.00 -9.35
C PHE A 493 -4.18 17.32 -9.09
N THR A 494 -5.47 17.22 -8.75
CA THR A 494 -6.29 18.32 -8.26
C THR A 494 -7.26 17.85 -7.17
N GLN A 495 -7.55 18.68 -6.16
CA GLN A 495 -8.54 18.34 -5.14
C GLN A 495 -9.99 18.39 -5.64
N PHE A 496 -10.28 19.15 -6.70
CA PHE A 496 -11.65 19.54 -7.04
C PHE A 496 -12.07 19.02 -8.41
N ARG A 497 -13.27 18.40 -8.47
CA ARG A 497 -13.84 17.88 -9.72
C ARG A 497 -14.06 18.97 -10.77
N ALA A 498 -14.47 20.17 -10.36
CA ALA A 498 -14.65 21.30 -11.27
C ALA A 498 -13.32 21.70 -11.94
N THR A 499 -12.23 21.74 -11.17
CA THR A 499 -10.89 21.99 -11.72
C THR A 499 -10.45 20.85 -12.65
N GLN A 500 -10.67 19.58 -12.27
CA GLN A 500 -10.36 18.44 -13.13
C GLN A 500 -11.04 18.55 -14.49
N SER A 501 -12.33 18.86 -14.52
CA SER A 501 -13.08 19.07 -15.76
C SER A 501 -12.50 20.22 -16.59
N ALA A 502 -12.12 21.34 -15.96
CA ALA A 502 -11.48 22.46 -16.65
C ALA A 502 -10.11 22.08 -17.25
N ILE A 503 -9.30 21.30 -16.52
CA ILE A 503 -8.01 20.79 -17.01
C ILE A 503 -8.21 19.90 -18.23
N VAL A 504 -9.09 18.89 -18.13
CA VAL A 504 -9.32 17.93 -19.22
C VAL A 504 -9.80 18.65 -20.47
N HIS A 505 -10.79 19.53 -20.35
CA HIS A 505 -11.30 20.34 -21.46
C HIS A 505 -10.17 21.15 -22.12
N ARG A 506 -9.34 21.83 -21.32
CA ARG A 506 -8.26 22.65 -21.86
C ARG A 506 -7.18 21.83 -22.55
N LEU A 507 -6.85 20.65 -22.03
CA LEU A 507 -5.91 19.73 -22.66
C LEU A 507 -6.46 19.18 -23.99
N GLU A 508 -7.75 18.89 -24.05
CA GLU A 508 -8.44 18.44 -25.28
C GLU A 508 -8.43 19.52 -26.37
N GLU A 509 -8.70 20.79 -26.02
CA GLU A 509 -8.62 21.93 -26.95
C GLU A 509 -7.22 22.09 -27.56
N GLU A 510 -6.18 21.79 -26.78
CA GLU A 510 -4.77 21.85 -27.18
C GLU A 510 -4.29 20.56 -27.87
N GLY A 511 -5.19 19.60 -28.12
CA GLY A 511 -4.88 18.33 -28.78
C GLY A 511 -4.05 17.36 -27.94
N THR A 512 -4.00 17.55 -26.62
CA THR A 512 -3.27 16.66 -25.69
C THR A 512 -4.19 15.58 -25.16
N ALA A 513 -3.93 14.33 -25.54
CA ALA A 513 -4.70 13.18 -25.06
C ALA A 513 -4.66 13.07 -23.52
N SER A 514 -5.81 13.20 -22.88
CA SER A 514 -5.94 13.12 -21.42
C SER A 514 -7.10 12.22 -20.99
N VAL A 515 -7.06 11.73 -19.75
CA VAL A 515 -8.13 10.93 -19.14
C VAL A 515 -8.41 11.38 -17.71
N ALA A 516 -9.69 11.48 -17.34
CA ALA A 516 -10.10 11.83 -15.99
C ALA A 516 -10.13 10.59 -15.08
N PHE A 517 -9.69 10.75 -13.83
CA PHE A 517 -9.73 9.70 -12.81
C PHE A 517 -10.26 10.26 -11.48
N HIS A 518 -11.45 9.85 -11.06
CA HIS A 518 -12.05 10.40 -9.84
C HIS A 518 -12.91 9.40 -9.08
N GLY A 519 -13.22 9.70 -7.82
CA GLY A 519 -13.97 8.83 -6.91
C GLY A 519 -15.31 8.34 -7.47
N GLY A 520 -16.02 9.21 -8.21
CA GLY A 520 -17.33 8.90 -8.81
C GLY A 520 -17.33 7.99 -10.04
N LEU A 521 -16.17 7.49 -10.49
CA LEU A 521 -16.11 6.48 -11.55
C LEU A 521 -16.43 5.09 -10.98
N THR A 522 -17.11 4.26 -11.77
CA THR A 522 -17.29 2.84 -11.49
C THR A 522 -15.94 2.12 -11.49
N ARG A 523 -15.92 0.90 -10.95
CA ARG A 523 -14.69 0.08 -10.94
C ARG A 523 -14.15 -0.18 -12.35
N MET A 524 -15.03 -0.49 -13.29
CA MET A 524 -14.67 -0.77 -14.68
C MET A 524 -14.09 0.49 -15.35
N GLU A 525 -14.76 1.63 -15.23
CA GLU A 525 -14.24 2.91 -15.76
C GLU A 525 -12.89 3.30 -15.16
N LYS A 526 -12.67 3.03 -13.87
CA LYS A 526 -11.36 3.25 -13.23
C LYS A 526 -10.30 2.32 -13.85
N GLU A 527 -10.61 1.05 -14.07
CA GLU A 527 -9.68 0.11 -14.71
C GLU A 527 -9.38 0.50 -16.16
N ASP A 528 -10.38 0.95 -16.90
CA ASP A 528 -10.23 1.44 -18.28
C ASP A 528 -9.39 2.72 -18.36
N ALA A 529 -9.60 3.66 -17.43
CA ALA A 529 -8.80 4.88 -17.36
C ALA A 529 -7.32 4.58 -17.07
N VAL A 530 -7.04 3.65 -16.14
CA VAL A 530 -5.66 3.21 -15.85
C VAL A 530 -5.06 2.50 -17.05
N ARG A 531 -5.82 1.63 -17.72
CA ARG A 531 -5.37 0.91 -18.92
C ARG A 531 -5.06 1.87 -20.07
N SER A 532 -5.95 2.81 -20.34
CA SER A 532 -5.78 3.84 -21.37
C SER A 532 -4.52 4.67 -21.10
N PHE A 533 -4.33 5.05 -19.83
CA PHE A 533 -3.10 5.70 -19.39
C PHE A 533 -1.88 4.81 -19.63
N GLN A 534 -1.86 3.55 -19.19
CA GLN A 534 -0.74 2.64 -19.46
C GLN A 534 -0.45 2.43 -20.96
N GLN A 535 -1.46 2.48 -21.82
CA GLN A 535 -1.35 2.20 -23.26
C GLN A 535 -0.94 3.41 -24.11
N GLY A 536 -0.81 4.60 -23.53
CA GLY A 536 -0.22 5.75 -24.21
C GLY A 536 -0.95 7.08 -24.07
N THR A 537 -2.05 7.19 -23.31
CA THR A 537 -2.59 8.51 -22.97
C THR A 537 -1.52 9.35 -22.28
N ARG A 538 -1.37 10.61 -22.70
CA ARG A 538 -0.27 11.48 -22.24
C ARG A 538 -0.47 11.91 -20.80
N ILE A 539 -1.70 12.26 -20.43
CA ILE A 539 -2.00 12.85 -19.12
C ILE A 539 -3.18 12.14 -18.47
N MET A 540 -3.00 11.72 -17.22
CA MET A 540 -4.12 11.35 -16.36
C MET A 540 -4.36 12.49 -15.37
N VAL A 541 -5.59 13.01 -15.31
CA VAL A 541 -5.97 14.03 -14.34
C VAL A 541 -6.75 13.36 -13.22
N ALA A 542 -6.20 13.29 -12.03
CA ALA A 542 -6.75 12.55 -10.90
C ALA A 542 -7.17 13.46 -9.73
N THR A 543 -8.29 13.11 -9.09
CA THR A 543 -8.63 13.64 -7.75
C THR A 543 -8.03 12.78 -6.66
N ASP A 544 -7.75 13.35 -5.48
CA ASP A 544 -7.20 12.60 -4.32
C ASP A 544 -8.01 11.33 -4.05
N ALA A 545 -9.32 11.47 -3.80
CA ALA A 545 -10.27 10.37 -3.58
C ALA A 545 -10.42 9.37 -4.74
N GLY A 546 -9.96 9.74 -5.95
CA GLY A 546 -9.98 8.86 -7.10
C GLY A 546 -8.78 7.92 -7.11
N SER A 547 -7.60 8.50 -6.88
CA SER A 547 -6.26 7.92 -7.03
C SER A 547 -5.79 7.01 -5.89
N GLU A 548 -6.50 7.01 -4.77
CA GLU A 548 -6.07 6.33 -3.57
C GLU A 548 -5.76 4.84 -3.80
N GLY A 549 -4.63 4.40 -3.26
CA GLY A 549 -4.16 3.03 -3.33
C GLY A 549 -3.68 2.55 -4.72
N ARG A 550 -3.69 3.37 -5.77
CA ARG A 550 -3.24 2.94 -7.11
C ARG A 550 -1.72 2.93 -7.26
N ASN A 551 -1.22 1.93 -7.98
CA ASN A 551 0.21 1.81 -8.31
C ASN A 551 0.38 2.30 -9.75
N LEU A 552 1.08 3.42 -9.94
CA LEU A 552 1.25 4.08 -11.23
C LEU A 552 2.73 4.22 -11.61
N GLN A 553 3.57 3.27 -11.16
CA GLN A 553 5.02 3.24 -11.39
C GLN A 553 5.45 3.21 -12.87
N PHE A 554 4.55 2.87 -13.80
CA PHE A 554 4.83 3.00 -15.23
C PHE A 554 4.99 4.48 -15.67
N CYS A 555 4.46 5.42 -14.88
CA CYS A 555 4.64 6.85 -15.02
C CYS A 555 5.73 7.34 -14.05
N ASN A 556 6.51 8.34 -14.46
CA ASN A 556 7.58 8.94 -13.66
C ASN A 556 7.44 10.47 -13.47
N ALA A 557 6.29 11.06 -13.81
CA ALA A 557 6.02 12.46 -13.53
C ALA A 557 4.68 12.68 -12.85
N VAL A 558 4.69 13.52 -11.81
CA VAL A 558 3.51 13.99 -11.11
C VAL A 558 3.47 15.51 -11.15
N CYS A 559 2.29 16.08 -11.44
CA CYS A 559 2.05 17.52 -11.39
C CYS A 559 0.94 17.82 -10.38
N ASN A 560 1.28 18.49 -9.28
CA ASN A 560 0.31 19.04 -8.35
C ASN A 560 -0.22 20.36 -8.90
N PHE A 561 -1.43 20.34 -9.46
CA PHE A 561 -2.08 21.54 -10.01
C PHE A 561 -2.53 22.49 -8.89
N ASP A 562 -3.04 21.92 -7.80
CA ASP A 562 -3.26 22.59 -6.53
C ASP A 562 -2.55 21.85 -5.40
N LEU A 563 -2.12 22.64 -4.42
CA LEU A 563 -1.37 22.13 -3.28
C LEU A 563 -2.32 21.90 -2.10
N PRO A 564 -2.45 20.65 -1.62
CA PRO A 564 -3.16 20.39 -0.38
C PRO A 564 -2.43 21.05 0.77
N TRP A 565 -3.19 21.57 1.73
CA TRP A 565 -2.60 22.21 2.91
C TRP A 565 -1.87 21.20 3.80
N ASN A 566 -2.23 19.91 3.73
CA ASN A 566 -1.49 18.84 4.37
C ASN A 566 -0.35 18.34 3.46
N PRO A 567 0.92 18.46 3.85
CA PRO A 567 2.05 17.90 3.10
C PRO A 567 1.93 16.37 2.91
N MET A 568 1.24 15.66 3.79
CA MET A 568 1.06 14.20 3.67
C MET A 568 0.38 13.82 2.37
N LYS A 569 -0.60 14.62 1.94
CA LYS A 569 -1.32 14.38 0.69
C LYS A 569 -0.38 14.52 -0.51
N ILE A 570 0.54 15.48 -0.50
CA ILE A 570 1.53 15.65 -1.57
C ILE A 570 2.44 14.43 -1.65
N GLU A 571 2.92 13.95 -0.51
CA GLU A 571 3.81 12.79 -0.46
C GLU A 571 3.11 11.48 -0.81
N GLN A 572 1.82 11.35 -0.47
CA GLN A 572 1.01 10.24 -0.94
C GLN A 572 0.83 10.28 -2.46
N ARG A 573 0.68 11.47 -3.07
CA ARG A 573 0.63 11.67 -4.53
C ARG A 573 1.95 11.29 -5.20
N ILE A 574 3.08 11.81 -4.71
CA ILE A 574 4.43 11.46 -5.20
C ILE A 574 4.68 9.96 -5.03
N GLY A 575 4.26 9.43 -3.89
CA GLY A 575 4.31 8.01 -3.56
C GLY A 575 3.49 7.13 -4.51
N ARG A 576 2.60 7.64 -5.37
CA ARG A 576 1.96 6.81 -6.42
C ARG A 576 2.96 6.34 -7.49
N LEU A 577 4.07 7.07 -7.63
CA LEU A 577 5.13 6.84 -8.62
C LEU A 577 6.46 6.47 -7.94
N SER A 578 6.84 7.16 -6.86
CA SER A 578 8.11 7.00 -6.14
C SER A 578 8.01 5.88 -5.09
N ARG A 579 8.18 4.63 -5.55
CA ARG A 579 8.18 3.40 -4.74
C ARG A 579 9.16 2.37 -5.29
N ILE A 580 9.47 1.34 -4.50
CA ILE A 580 10.30 0.21 -4.92
C ILE A 580 9.72 -0.43 -6.20
N GLY A 581 10.54 -0.53 -7.26
CA GLY A 581 10.12 -0.97 -8.60
C GLY A 581 10.03 0.19 -9.62
N GLN A 582 10.13 1.44 -9.17
CA GLN A 582 10.38 2.57 -10.07
C GLN A 582 11.86 2.57 -10.47
N HIS A 583 12.13 2.65 -11.77
CA HIS A 583 13.49 2.63 -12.32
C HIS A 583 13.91 3.97 -12.95
N ARG A 584 12.97 4.91 -13.06
CA ARG A 584 13.18 6.23 -13.66
C ARG A 584 13.10 7.31 -12.57
N ASP A 585 13.95 8.33 -12.68
CA ASP A 585 13.86 9.50 -11.81
C ASP A 585 12.44 10.09 -11.86
N VAL A 586 11.92 10.43 -10.68
CA VAL A 586 10.54 10.91 -10.51
C VAL A 586 10.54 12.43 -10.54
N HIS A 587 9.85 13.01 -11.51
CA HIS A 587 9.68 14.45 -11.65
C HIS A 587 8.42 14.90 -10.90
N VAL A 588 8.58 15.87 -10.01
CA VAL A 588 7.49 16.45 -9.22
C VAL A 588 7.33 17.91 -9.63
N PHE A 589 6.24 18.25 -10.30
CA PHE A 589 5.91 19.61 -10.69
C PHE A 589 4.86 20.18 -9.73
N ASN A 590 5.13 21.36 -9.15
CA ASN A 590 4.18 22.06 -8.29
C ASN A 590 3.76 23.36 -8.96
N LEU A 591 2.47 23.51 -9.30
CA LEU A 591 1.94 24.75 -9.86
C LEU A 591 1.33 25.60 -8.75
N VAL A 592 1.88 26.79 -8.54
CA VAL A 592 1.54 27.62 -7.37
C VAL A 592 1.24 29.03 -7.79
N ALA A 593 0.07 29.53 -7.40
CA ALA A 593 -0.31 30.91 -7.68
C ALA A 593 0.46 31.86 -6.74
N ALA A 594 1.16 32.85 -7.29
CA ALA A 594 1.89 33.87 -6.56
C ALA A 594 0.97 34.66 -5.62
N ASP A 595 1.49 35.07 -4.46
CA ASP A 595 0.77 35.85 -3.44
C ASP A 595 -0.51 35.22 -2.89
N THR A 596 -0.65 33.91 -3.03
CA THR A 596 -1.75 33.14 -2.44
C THR A 596 -1.31 32.40 -1.18
N LEU A 597 -2.30 31.88 -0.45
CA LEU A 597 -2.06 31.02 0.70
C LEU A 597 -1.27 29.75 0.33
N GLU A 598 -1.50 29.17 -0.86
CA GLU A 598 -0.73 28.02 -1.34
C GLU A 598 0.76 28.37 -1.48
N SER A 599 1.09 29.56 -1.98
CA SER A 599 2.49 30.00 -2.11
C SER A 599 3.20 30.12 -0.77
N ALA A 600 2.49 30.58 0.26
CA ALA A 600 3.04 30.69 1.60
C ALA A 600 3.26 29.31 2.24
N ILE A 601 2.32 28.37 2.03
CA ILE A 601 2.48 26.98 2.49
C ILE A 601 3.66 26.33 1.76
N LEU A 602 3.73 26.42 0.43
CA LEU A 602 4.81 25.80 -0.33
C LEU A 602 6.18 26.33 0.11
N HIS A 603 6.31 27.65 0.28
CA HIS A 603 7.57 28.25 0.72
C HIS A 603 8.04 27.66 2.05
N LEU A 604 7.11 27.42 2.98
CA LEU A 604 7.37 26.70 4.22
C LEU A 604 7.84 25.25 3.97
N LEU A 605 7.18 24.49 3.09
CA LEU A 605 7.51 23.08 2.84
C LEU A 605 8.85 22.90 2.10
N GLU A 606 9.18 23.80 1.17
CA GLU A 606 10.34 23.71 0.27
C GLU A 606 11.58 24.37 0.88
N ALA A 607 11.50 25.66 1.22
CA ALA A 607 12.69 26.45 1.58
C ALA A 607 13.19 26.20 3.00
N LYS A 608 12.29 25.87 3.94
CA LYS A 608 12.65 25.70 5.35
C LYS A 608 12.76 24.24 5.77
N ILE A 609 11.93 23.37 5.22
CA ILE A 609 11.80 21.98 5.71
C ILE A 609 12.30 20.97 4.69
N ALA A 610 12.40 21.33 3.40
CA ALA A 610 12.73 20.41 2.31
C ALA A 610 11.93 19.09 2.41
N MET A 611 10.60 19.20 2.55
CA MET A 611 9.76 18.03 2.85
C MET A 611 9.66 17.02 1.71
N PHE A 612 9.83 17.44 0.46
CA PHE A 612 9.69 16.55 -0.71
C PHE A 612 10.81 15.50 -0.83
N GLU A 613 11.90 15.68 -0.08
CA GLU A 613 12.98 14.70 0.03
C GLU A 613 12.67 13.58 1.04
N LEU A 614 11.67 13.78 1.90
CA LEU A 614 11.32 12.86 2.99
C LEU A 614 10.27 11.85 2.54
N VAL A 615 10.24 10.67 3.18
CA VAL A 615 9.21 9.65 2.91
C VAL A 615 8.03 9.78 3.89
N VAL A 616 6.80 9.44 3.47
CA VAL A 616 5.54 9.55 4.25
C VAL A 616 5.70 9.27 5.76
N GLY A 617 6.30 8.15 6.16
CA GLY A 617 6.49 7.82 7.58
C GLY A 617 7.43 8.78 8.33
N GLU A 618 8.46 9.30 7.65
CA GLU A 618 9.36 10.31 8.22
C GLU A 618 8.64 11.61 8.55
N ILE A 619 7.67 11.97 7.70
CA ILE A 619 6.99 13.24 7.86
C ILE A 619 5.88 13.14 8.90
N ASP A 620 5.17 12.01 8.98
CA ASP A 620 4.25 11.75 10.10
C ASP A 620 5.01 11.80 11.44
N MET A 621 6.23 11.27 11.52
CA MET A 621 7.08 11.38 12.71
C MET A 621 7.45 12.83 13.04
N ILE A 622 7.71 13.68 12.04
CA ILE A 622 8.02 15.10 12.25
C ILE A 622 6.77 15.85 12.71
N LEU A 623 5.64 15.67 12.02
CA LEU A 623 4.38 16.39 12.30
C LEU A 623 3.75 15.96 13.62
N GLY A 624 3.85 14.67 13.97
CA GLY A 624 3.28 14.11 15.19
C GLY A 624 3.85 14.68 16.48
N THR A 625 4.98 15.40 16.42
CA THR A 625 5.54 16.09 17.59
C THR A 625 4.86 17.42 17.92
N MET A 626 3.99 17.94 17.04
CA MET A 626 3.64 19.37 17.06
C MET A 626 2.28 19.77 17.63
N ASP A 627 1.33 18.83 17.77
CA ASP A 627 0.12 18.90 18.61
C ASP A 627 -0.64 17.57 18.44
N GLU A 628 -0.70 16.69 19.46
CA GLU A 628 -1.24 15.31 19.28
C GLU A 628 -2.73 15.26 18.89
N ASP A 629 -3.47 16.36 19.05
CA ASP A 629 -4.92 16.39 18.90
C ASP A 629 -5.41 17.16 17.65
N LYS A 630 -4.54 17.81 16.88
CA LYS A 630 -4.91 18.58 15.67
C LYS A 630 -4.24 18.09 14.41
N GLN A 631 -5.01 18.02 13.32
CA GLN A 631 -4.43 17.75 12.00
C GLN A 631 -3.69 18.98 11.47
N PHE A 632 -2.66 18.77 10.65
CA PHE A 632 -1.88 19.87 10.08
C PHE A 632 -2.75 20.90 9.33
N GLU A 633 -3.75 20.46 8.56
CA GLU A 633 -4.66 21.39 7.87
C GLU A 633 -5.45 22.28 8.83
N GLU A 634 -5.81 21.77 10.01
CA GLU A 634 -6.51 22.53 11.04
C GLU A 634 -5.60 23.60 11.65
N ILE A 635 -4.32 23.27 11.86
CA ILE A 635 -3.31 24.25 12.31
C ILE A 635 -3.19 25.38 11.30
N ILE A 636 -3.03 25.06 10.01
CA ILE A 636 -2.95 26.07 8.94
C ILE A 636 -4.22 26.92 8.87
N ALA A 637 -5.39 26.29 8.97
CA ALA A 637 -6.66 27.01 8.98
C ALA A 637 -6.78 27.95 10.18
N ASP A 638 -6.40 27.51 11.38
CA ASP A 638 -6.42 28.33 12.60
C ASP A 638 -5.46 29.54 12.47
N LEU A 639 -4.24 29.32 11.98
CA LEU A 639 -3.27 30.40 11.73
C LEU A 639 -3.78 31.41 10.70
N TRP A 640 -4.45 30.93 9.64
CA TRP A 640 -5.00 31.81 8.64
C TRP A 640 -6.17 32.65 9.17
N ILE A 641 -7.09 32.03 9.92
CA ILE A 641 -8.24 32.70 10.54
C ILE A 641 -7.80 33.78 11.54
N SER A 642 -6.76 33.49 12.31
CA SER A 642 -6.20 34.40 13.32
C SER A 642 -5.33 35.51 12.75
N SER A 643 -5.08 35.53 11.44
CA SER A 643 -4.30 36.57 10.78
C SER A 643 -5.20 37.64 10.17
N ASP A 644 -4.84 38.92 10.31
CA ASP A 644 -5.53 40.06 9.69
C ASP A 644 -5.05 40.36 8.27
N SER A 645 -3.90 39.80 7.88
CA SER A 645 -3.29 40.03 6.57
C SER A 645 -2.43 38.85 6.13
N ASN A 646 -2.17 38.76 4.82
CA ASN A 646 -1.23 37.79 4.26
C ASN A 646 0.18 37.91 4.87
N ALA A 647 0.61 39.12 5.26
CA ALA A 647 1.91 39.32 5.89
C ALA A 647 1.96 38.71 7.30
N GLN A 648 0.92 38.93 8.13
CA GLN A 648 0.83 38.32 9.45
C GLN A 648 0.74 36.79 9.35
N PHE A 649 -0.02 36.29 8.37
CA PHE A 649 -0.12 34.86 8.11
C PHE A 649 1.23 34.25 7.71
N ARG A 650 1.99 34.91 6.81
CA ARG A 650 3.35 34.48 6.44
C ARG A 650 4.27 34.42 7.66
N ASN A 651 4.23 35.42 8.54
CA ASN A 651 5.02 35.42 9.78
C ASN A 651 4.61 34.26 10.72
N ALA A 652 3.32 33.97 10.83
CA ALA A 652 2.83 32.86 11.63
C ALA A 652 3.26 31.49 11.05
N LEU A 653 3.23 31.34 9.72
CA LEU A 653 3.77 30.17 9.03
C LEU A 653 5.28 30.04 9.20
N ASP A 654 6.01 31.16 9.21
CA ASP A 654 7.46 31.14 9.44
C ASP A 654 7.80 30.59 10.83
N GLN A 655 7.04 31.00 11.86
CA GLN A 655 7.19 30.45 13.21
C GLN A 655 6.82 28.96 13.27
N LEU A 656 5.79 28.53 12.54
CA LEU A 656 5.46 27.12 12.39
C LEU A 656 6.62 26.37 11.73
N GLY A 657 7.26 26.96 10.72
CA GLY A 657 8.43 26.41 10.04
C GLY A 657 9.64 26.22 10.93
N GLU A 658 9.96 27.19 11.78
CA GLU A 658 11.04 27.04 12.77
C GLU A 658 10.79 25.87 13.71
N ARG A 659 9.53 25.66 14.12
CA ARG A 659 9.16 24.51 14.96
C ARG A 659 9.29 23.19 14.19
N LEU A 660 8.85 23.13 12.94
CA LEU A 660 8.96 21.95 12.08
C LEU A 660 10.42 21.60 11.77
N LEU A 661 11.26 22.60 11.52
CA LEU A 661 12.69 22.40 11.26
C LEU A 661 13.38 21.78 12.48
N ARG A 662 13.12 22.30 13.69
CA ARG A 662 13.63 21.70 14.93
C ARG A 662 13.15 20.25 15.11
N ALA A 663 11.89 19.96 14.78
CA ALA A 663 11.36 18.60 14.82
C ALA A 663 12.06 17.69 13.79
N LYS A 664 12.34 18.19 12.58
CA LYS A 664 13.12 17.47 11.55
C LYS A 664 14.55 17.21 12.00
N GLU A 665 15.25 18.20 12.55
CA GLU A 665 16.61 18.05 13.07
C GLU A 665 16.66 17.02 14.20
N ALA A 666 15.69 17.08 15.14
CA ALA A 666 15.56 16.08 16.19
C ALA A 666 15.32 14.67 15.62
N TYR A 667 14.49 14.54 14.58
CA TYR A 667 14.27 13.27 13.88
C TYR A 667 15.55 12.74 13.20
N ILE A 668 16.31 13.59 12.51
CA ILE A 668 17.57 13.17 11.86
C ILE A 668 18.60 12.72 12.89
N ALA A 669 18.80 13.52 13.95
CA ALA A 669 19.71 13.16 15.05
C ALA A 669 19.29 11.84 15.70
N GLN A 670 17.97 11.58 15.77
CA GLN A 670 17.47 10.31 16.26
C GLN A 670 17.84 9.14 15.35
N ARG A 671 17.62 9.29 14.06
CA ARG A 671 17.92 8.24 13.08
C ARG A 671 19.40 7.85 13.14
N GLU A 672 20.30 8.84 13.24
CA GLU A 672 21.74 8.60 13.39
C GLU A 672 22.11 7.89 14.70
N LEU A 673 21.38 8.16 15.78
CA LEU A 673 21.55 7.40 17.02
C LEU A 673 21.10 5.95 16.85
N ASP A 674 19.91 5.72 16.31
CA ASP A 674 19.38 4.38 16.08
C ASP A 674 20.30 3.57 15.16
N ASP A 675 20.93 4.21 14.19
CA ASP A 675 21.91 3.58 13.31
C ASP A 675 23.19 3.18 14.05
N ARG A 676 23.67 4.00 14.99
CA ARG A 676 24.80 3.64 15.86
C ARG A 676 24.46 2.49 16.80
N LEU A 677 23.22 2.42 17.29
CA LEU A 677 22.78 1.37 18.20
C LEU A 677 22.53 0.05 17.45
N PHE A 678 21.81 0.08 16.33
CA PHE A 678 21.22 -1.13 15.75
C PHE A 678 21.73 -1.49 14.34
N GLY A 679 22.64 -0.70 13.77
CA GLY A 679 23.01 -0.65 12.35
C GLY A 679 23.00 -1.96 11.55
N GLU A 680 23.89 -2.92 11.84
CA GLU A 680 23.99 -4.18 11.06
C GLU A 680 23.58 -5.41 11.85
N THR A 681 23.31 -5.25 13.14
CA THR A 681 23.18 -6.38 14.07
C THR A 681 21.88 -7.15 13.88
N PHE A 682 20.82 -6.49 13.37
CA PHE A 682 19.45 -7.02 13.31
C PHE A 682 18.89 -7.17 11.90
N GLY A 683 19.70 -6.91 10.87
CA GLY A 683 19.32 -7.16 9.49
C GLY A 683 19.19 -8.64 9.22
N VAL A 684 18.24 -9.03 8.36
CA VAL A 684 18.14 -10.42 7.95
C VAL A 684 19.29 -10.71 6.98
N LYS A 685 20.12 -11.71 7.29
CA LYS A 685 21.31 -12.01 6.48
C LYS A 685 20.89 -12.55 5.11
N SER A 686 21.51 -12.01 4.05
CA SER A 686 21.44 -12.53 2.68
C SER A 686 22.00 -13.94 2.60
#